data_AF-A0A9P8K778-F1
#
_entry.id   AF-A0A9P8K778-F1
#
_cell.length_a   1.000
_cell.length_b   1.000
_cell.length_c   1.000
_cell.angle_alpha   90.00
_cell.angle_beta   90.00
_cell.angle_gamma   90.00
#
_symmetry.space_group_name_H-M   'P 1'
#
loop_
_entity.id
_entity.type
_entity.pdbx_description
1 polymer ?
#
loop_
_entity_poly.entity_id
_entity_poly.type
_entity_poly.pdbx_seq_one_letter_code
_entity_poly.pdbx_strand_id
1 'polypeptide(L)'
;MILKVRKAEKDDRLITQEEIRDQETPTWKPISLRLPFLTFVLLATCALIVVLQWLLYKSQTDGGVIFAPNIDDLPLSKTFGYLYAPTIVAVIYGLLWSWVDLDIKRMEPYYQLCSTGGALAEDSLLLQYPFDFIALVPFQAARRKHWSVFTGGLAGIVILWTLTPLQAGIFATEDRVVTNTISFLTSTAYQPASNQTEPSALYAQHAYNIAWLNEALPPYSTVDFVLDAFAPAMSYAVDDEEIWNAATKLYSVDVVCEPTINYIVDPDSDNPSTMYNSSNGCSYGLPVKTGTGNDTSKVLEAMYVGYSDQNGMADWYLEGYCPKKTNHTFLVRTTLFTEAGIIDQNLESTTTPDKGVVRTTSLYCEPQYFVQQVNASVTAANGSVMSVIPVGQKSQLPQKMFDINLFERAMSSGLDYRGPGVSYDSGRGDFPENAWPDQKTHFVNTNLDMSYLPKMVPFSFAALKKPSLEEYLDPKTLAESYQAAYRLLFVAQMARVLKSDSGTTATHHDGQRTYHTQALVLVPGFTYAVEALNVTMNWQGGTTKDEFYIAMSNALASSKLPLWTDPDRFYLPVTLPGDTQAGINYTISTEYFGASLGCQELTSWETKDIKDESGSIESSLLEFNIMQPDGSITNCSIDFSIDPPAYISGPSSLEISAVAGFSEVCKENIVAGWWRGNASNRTVEVTSKTMMLCRPQLVTGSAEVTVDPDGRILHSKILGYSNGSAPEYFTTDPSDLILQAHQYIIDHSSDWHNDSFPSDWNNYLIAETFIGDRFLDPQLPAPTFNQAVTIYTAMYNKLFAILLGNNAHLLFTAPHPTTKPLPALRHEPQTLMRFKSLKVRVR
;
A
#
# COMPACT_ATOMS: atom_id res chain seq x y z
N MET A 1 -38.83 13.34 60.93
CA MET A 1 -39.01 13.33 62.40
C MET A 1 -39.39 14.75 62.81
N ILE A 2 -40.58 14.94 63.38
CA ILE A 2 -41.20 16.24 63.67
C ILE A 2 -40.52 16.87 64.90
N LEU A 3 -39.99 18.09 64.79
CA LEU A 3 -39.56 18.86 65.95
C LEU A 3 -40.58 19.95 66.27
N LYS A 4 -41.30 19.73 67.39
CA LYS A 4 -42.19 20.67 68.05
C LYS A 4 -41.39 21.89 68.53
N VAL A 5 -41.80 23.08 68.10
CA VAL A 5 -41.38 24.35 68.68
C VAL A 5 -42.07 24.52 70.04
N ARG A 6 -41.30 24.55 71.14
CA ARG A 6 -41.78 25.05 72.43
C ARG A 6 -41.53 26.56 72.48
N LYS A 7 -42.61 27.29 72.76
CA LYS A 7 -42.65 28.74 72.98
C LYS A 7 -41.90 29.05 74.28
N ALA A 8 -40.86 29.88 74.22
CA ALA A 8 -40.19 30.39 75.40
C ALA A 8 -40.99 31.58 75.95
N GLU A 9 -41.46 31.43 77.18
CA GLU A 9 -41.99 32.49 78.00
C GLU A 9 -40.82 33.25 78.65
N LYS A 10 -41.00 34.56 78.76
CA LYS A 10 -40.02 35.56 79.14
C LYS A 10 -39.84 35.54 80.66
N ASP A 11 -38.62 35.37 81.14
CA ASP A 11 -38.28 35.77 82.51
C ASP A 11 -36.87 36.36 82.53
N ASP A 12 -36.80 37.67 82.78
CA ASP A 12 -35.58 38.46 82.91
C ASP A 12 -34.89 38.10 84.23
N ARG A 13 -33.77 37.37 84.14
CA ARG A 13 -32.73 37.40 85.17
C ARG A 13 -31.38 37.65 84.50
N LEU A 14 -30.75 38.75 84.91
CA LEU A 14 -29.38 39.13 84.57
C LEU A 14 -28.42 38.01 85.01
N ILE A 15 -27.86 37.30 84.03
CA ILE A 15 -26.74 36.38 84.24
C ILE A 15 -25.45 37.18 84.01
N THR A 16 -24.60 37.22 85.02
CA THR A 16 -23.31 37.91 85.03
C THR A 16 -22.29 37.23 84.12
N GLN A 17 -21.43 38.03 83.47
CA GLN A 17 -20.44 37.65 82.44
C GLN A 17 -19.42 36.55 82.83
N GLU A 18 -19.36 36.10 84.08
CA GLU A 18 -18.43 35.06 84.52
C GLU A 18 -18.89 33.63 84.20
N GLU A 19 -20.17 33.38 83.94
CA GLU A 19 -20.69 32.01 83.73
C GLU A 19 -20.55 31.46 82.29
N ILE A 20 -20.06 32.25 81.33
CA ILE A 20 -19.94 31.83 79.91
C ILE A 20 -18.55 31.24 79.58
N ARG A 21 -17.58 31.28 80.50
CA ARG A 21 -16.17 30.96 80.14
C ARG A 21 -15.82 29.47 80.07
N ASP A 22 -16.63 28.55 80.59
CA ASP A 22 -16.28 27.11 80.68
C ASP A 22 -17.26 26.16 79.95
N GLN A 23 -17.70 26.52 78.75
CA GLN A 23 -18.19 25.51 77.78
C GLN A 23 -17.39 25.58 76.49
N GLU A 24 -16.21 24.94 76.45
CA GLU A 24 -15.58 24.55 75.19
C GLU A 24 -16.49 23.53 74.50
N THR A 25 -17.38 24.02 73.65
CA THR A 25 -18.12 23.15 72.73
C THR A 25 -17.12 22.51 71.76
N PRO A 26 -17.17 21.18 71.53
CA PRO A 26 -16.27 20.54 70.59
C PRO A 26 -16.47 21.12 69.19
N THR A 27 -15.41 21.70 68.62
CA THR A 27 -15.40 22.22 67.26
C THR A 27 -15.57 21.07 66.27
N TRP A 28 -16.79 20.91 65.75
CA TRP A 28 -17.10 19.86 64.79
C TRP A 28 -16.36 20.11 63.46
N LYS A 29 -15.62 19.10 62.98
CA LYS A 29 -14.95 19.08 61.66
C LYS A 29 -15.37 17.85 60.84
N PRO A 30 -15.61 18.00 59.52
CA PRO A 30 -15.82 16.89 58.59
C PRO A 30 -14.67 15.89 58.61
N ILE A 31 -14.95 14.61 58.29
CA ILE A 31 -13.98 13.51 58.38
C ILE A 31 -12.78 13.72 57.44
N SER A 32 -13.02 14.23 56.24
CA SER A 32 -12.01 14.55 55.22
C SER A 32 -10.98 15.60 55.68
N LEU A 33 -11.39 16.50 56.58
CA LEU A 33 -10.55 17.58 57.11
C LEU A 33 -9.90 17.23 58.45
N ARG A 34 -10.04 15.98 58.92
CA ARG A 34 -9.33 15.49 60.10
C ARG A 34 -7.93 15.01 59.71
N LEU A 35 -7.01 15.19 60.64
CA LEU A 35 -5.60 14.83 60.46
C LEU A 35 -5.37 13.40 59.95
N PRO A 36 -6.06 12.34 60.45
CA PRO A 36 -5.82 10.97 60.00
C PRO A 36 -6.12 10.74 58.51
N PHE A 37 -7.15 11.40 57.98
CA PHE A 37 -7.54 11.26 56.57
C PHE A 37 -6.52 11.98 55.67
N LEU A 38 -6.12 13.20 56.04
CA LEU A 38 -5.11 13.97 55.30
C LEU A 38 -3.74 13.27 55.31
N THR A 39 -3.35 12.64 56.42
CA THR A 39 -2.10 11.85 56.48
C THR A 39 -2.15 10.60 55.59
N PHE A 40 -3.31 9.96 55.49
CA PHE A 40 -3.48 8.80 54.61
C PHE A 40 -3.33 9.19 53.14
N VAL A 41 -3.99 10.27 52.71
CA VAL A 41 -3.90 10.78 51.33
C VAL A 41 -2.46 11.15 50.98
N LEU A 42 -1.75 11.85 51.86
CA LEU A 42 -0.35 12.23 51.66
C LEU A 42 0.58 11.02 51.48
N LEU A 43 0.45 9.98 52.30
CA LEU A 43 1.26 8.77 52.19
C LEU A 43 0.98 8.00 50.89
N ALA A 44 -0.28 7.95 50.45
CA ALA A 44 -0.66 7.35 49.18
C ALA A 44 -0.01 8.08 47.99
N THR A 45 0.06 9.42 48.02
CA THR A 45 0.75 10.22 47.01
C THR A 45 2.24 9.89 46.95
N CYS A 46 2.93 9.82 48.09
CA CYS A 46 4.36 9.48 48.12
C CYS A 46 4.64 8.05 47.60
N ALA A 47 3.78 7.08 47.92
CA ALA A 47 3.95 5.71 47.48
C ALA A 47 3.84 5.56 45.94
N LEU A 48 2.90 6.28 45.32
CA LEU A 48 2.73 6.27 43.87
C LEU A 48 3.96 6.80 43.12
N ILE A 49 4.55 7.88 43.62
CA ILE A 49 5.76 8.49 43.04
C ILE A 49 6.92 7.49 43.03
N VAL A 50 7.15 6.77 44.14
CA VAL A 50 8.26 5.81 44.25
C VAL A 50 8.11 4.63 43.29
N VAL A 51 6.89 4.10 43.13
CA VAL A 51 6.62 2.96 42.24
C VAL A 51 6.86 3.33 40.77
N LEU A 52 6.38 4.51 40.35
CA LEU A 52 6.57 5.00 38.98
C LEU A 52 8.06 5.21 38.65
N GLN A 53 8.83 5.78 39.58
CA GLN A 53 10.26 6.02 39.38
C GLN A 53 11.06 4.71 39.22
N TRP A 54 10.70 3.67 39.97
CA TRP A 54 11.34 2.36 39.88
C TRP A 54 11.08 1.68 38.53
N LEU A 55 9.84 1.72 38.04
CA LEU A 55 9.48 1.16 36.74
C LEU A 55 10.18 1.90 35.59
N LEU A 56 10.31 3.23 35.69
CA LEU A 56 10.99 4.04 34.68
C LEU A 56 12.47 3.67 34.57
N TYR A 57 13.15 3.53 35.71
CA TYR A 57 14.55 3.10 35.75
C TYR A 57 14.76 1.74 35.08
N LYS A 58 13.86 0.79 35.35
CA LYS A 58 13.91 -0.55 34.73
C LYS A 58 13.67 -0.49 33.22
N SER A 59 12.67 0.27 32.77
CA SER A 59 12.40 0.45 31.35
C SER A 59 13.58 1.05 30.59
N GLN A 60 14.31 1.98 31.20
CA GLN A 60 15.47 2.65 30.57
C GLN A 60 16.72 1.76 30.51
N THR A 61 16.89 0.85 31.46
CA THR A 61 18.07 -0.02 31.55
C THR A 61 17.93 -1.26 30.67
N ASP A 62 16.76 -1.88 30.65
CA ASP A 62 16.52 -3.13 29.92
C ASP A 62 15.95 -2.91 28.51
N GLY A 63 15.62 -1.67 28.12
CA GLY A 63 15.04 -1.32 26.81
C GLY A 63 13.53 -1.58 26.70
N GLY A 64 12.90 -2.03 27.79
CA GLY A 64 11.50 -2.37 27.89
C GLY A 64 11.23 -3.18 29.16
N VAL A 65 9.98 -3.18 29.62
CA VAL A 65 9.54 -3.96 30.79
C VAL A 65 9.06 -5.35 30.36
N ILE A 66 8.48 -5.46 29.15
CA ILE A 66 7.97 -6.70 28.55
C ILE A 66 8.29 -6.69 27.05
N PHE A 67 8.72 -7.83 26.50
CA PHE A 67 9.00 -8.02 25.07
C PHE A 67 8.07 -9.10 24.49
N ALA A 68 7.45 -8.82 23.35
CA ALA A 68 6.65 -9.78 22.60
C ALA A 68 6.62 -9.42 21.09
N PRO A 69 6.37 -10.38 20.19
CA PRO A 69 6.15 -10.09 18.78
C PRO A 69 4.97 -9.13 18.58
N ASN A 70 3.86 -9.41 19.29
CA ASN A 70 2.73 -8.51 19.45
C ASN A 70 2.37 -8.45 20.95
N ILE A 71 2.32 -7.25 21.51
CA ILE A 71 2.00 -7.02 22.93
C ILE A 71 0.51 -7.31 23.22
N ASP A 72 -0.37 -7.23 22.21
CA ASP A 72 -1.81 -7.51 22.34
C ASP A 72 -2.10 -9.01 22.53
N ASP A 73 -1.19 -9.89 22.12
CA ASP A 73 -1.30 -11.35 22.26
C ASP A 73 -0.80 -11.87 23.62
N LEU A 74 -0.42 -10.98 24.53
CA LEU A 74 0.04 -11.38 25.85
C LEU A 74 -1.08 -12.03 26.68
N PRO A 75 -0.75 -13.00 27.56
CA PRO A 75 -1.74 -13.62 28.43
C PRO A 75 -2.38 -12.58 29.35
N LEU A 76 -3.70 -12.69 29.56
CA LEU A 76 -4.56 -11.76 30.31
C LEU A 76 -3.94 -11.25 31.63
N SER A 77 -3.19 -12.09 32.34
CA SER A 77 -2.49 -11.71 33.57
C SER A 77 -1.48 -10.55 33.40
N LYS A 78 -0.76 -10.52 32.28
CA LYS A 78 0.22 -9.46 31.96
C LYS A 78 -0.50 -8.24 31.40
N THR A 79 -1.47 -8.44 30.50
CA THR A 79 -2.33 -7.39 29.93
C THR A 79 -3.06 -6.60 31.01
N PHE A 80 -3.60 -7.29 32.02
CA PHE A 80 -4.27 -6.66 33.14
C PHE A 80 -3.37 -5.72 33.95
N GLY A 81 -2.10 -6.13 34.13
CA GLY A 81 -1.13 -5.40 34.94
C GLY A 81 -0.76 -4.04 34.38
N TYR A 82 -0.59 -3.90 33.06
CA TYR A 82 -0.23 -2.62 32.47
C TYR A 82 -1.44 -1.81 31.98
N LEU A 83 -2.54 -2.45 31.56
CA LEU A 83 -3.69 -1.76 30.95
C LEU A 83 -4.74 -1.28 31.96
N TYR A 84 -5.10 -2.11 32.95
CA TYR A 84 -6.22 -1.82 33.86
C TYR A 84 -5.81 -1.37 35.25
N ALA A 85 -4.69 -1.86 35.79
CA ALA A 85 -4.26 -1.56 37.14
C ALA A 85 -3.99 -0.05 37.40
N PRO A 86 -3.29 0.70 36.50
CA PRO A 86 -3.09 2.14 36.69
C PRO A 86 -4.42 2.90 36.79
N THR A 87 -5.37 2.55 35.90
CA THR A 87 -6.73 3.11 35.83
C THR A 87 -7.50 3.05 37.14
N ILE A 88 -7.52 1.86 37.73
CA ILE A 88 -8.19 1.62 39.01
C ILE A 88 -7.56 2.48 40.11
N VAL A 89 -6.23 2.58 40.13
CA VAL A 89 -5.49 3.30 41.16
C VAL A 89 -5.74 4.82 41.08
N ALA A 90 -5.70 5.44 39.90
CA ALA A 90 -5.94 6.89 39.82
C ALA A 90 -7.39 7.28 40.11
N VAL A 91 -8.37 6.46 39.72
CA VAL A 91 -9.79 6.74 40.00
C VAL A 91 -10.05 6.72 41.51
N ILE A 92 -9.55 5.70 42.22
CA ILE A 92 -9.67 5.63 43.69
C ILE A 92 -9.01 6.85 44.34
N TYR A 93 -7.83 7.23 43.87
CA TYR A 93 -7.11 8.40 44.37
C TYR A 93 -7.86 9.72 44.11
N GLY A 94 -8.42 9.91 42.91
CA GLY A 94 -9.23 11.08 42.56
C GLY A 94 -10.51 11.21 43.40
N LEU A 95 -11.19 10.09 43.68
CA LEU A 95 -12.36 10.06 44.57
C LEU A 95 -12.01 10.52 45.99
N LEU A 96 -10.90 10.05 46.55
CA LEU A 96 -10.44 10.47 47.88
C LEU A 96 -10.18 11.98 47.95
N TRP A 97 -9.61 12.57 46.90
CA TRP A 97 -9.36 14.02 46.86
C TRP A 97 -10.65 14.83 46.67
N SER A 98 -11.60 14.34 45.88
CA SER A 98 -12.91 14.99 45.69
C SER A 98 -13.66 15.24 47.00
N TRP A 99 -13.53 14.32 47.97
CA TRP A 99 -14.15 14.46 49.29
C TRP A 99 -13.56 15.63 50.08
N VAL A 100 -12.24 15.84 49.97
CA VAL A 100 -11.54 16.96 50.60
C VAL A 100 -12.01 18.29 49.99
N ASP A 101 -12.04 18.37 48.66
CA ASP A 101 -12.42 19.60 47.94
C ASP A 101 -13.86 20.06 48.27
N LEU A 102 -14.83 19.14 48.26
CA LEU A 102 -16.24 19.46 48.55
C LEU A 102 -16.44 19.94 49.99
N ASP A 103 -15.79 19.29 50.96
CA ASP A 103 -15.90 19.68 52.36
C ASP A 103 -15.23 21.03 52.66
N ILE A 104 -14.12 21.37 51.98
CA ILE A 104 -13.50 22.71 52.08
C ILE A 104 -14.49 23.78 51.60
N LYS A 105 -15.08 23.60 50.40
CA LYS A 105 -16.02 24.56 49.80
C LYS A 105 -17.27 24.74 50.65
N ARG A 106 -17.77 23.68 51.29
CA ARG A 106 -18.95 23.70 52.15
C ARG A 106 -18.71 24.44 53.47
N MET A 107 -17.49 24.38 54.02
CA MET A 107 -17.18 24.96 55.32
C MET A 107 -16.79 26.44 55.26
N GLU A 108 -16.39 26.96 54.10
CA GLU A 108 -15.91 28.34 53.93
C GLU A 108 -16.90 29.42 54.44
N PRO A 109 -18.22 29.38 54.15
CA PRO A 109 -19.17 30.39 54.65
C PRO A 109 -19.23 30.49 56.18
N TYR A 110 -19.12 29.35 56.85
CA TYR A 110 -19.15 29.28 58.31
C TYR A 110 -17.85 29.77 58.93
N TYR A 111 -16.73 29.51 58.26
CA TYR A 111 -15.42 30.02 58.67
C TYR A 111 -15.39 31.55 58.70
N GLN A 112 -15.94 32.20 57.67
CA GLN A 112 -15.98 33.67 57.58
C GLN A 112 -16.89 34.30 58.66
N LEU A 113 -18.02 33.67 59.02
CA LEU A 113 -18.94 34.14 60.07
C LEU A 113 -18.37 34.08 61.49
N CYS A 114 -17.40 33.19 61.74
CA CYS A 114 -16.74 33.07 63.05
C CYS A 114 -15.62 34.09 63.28
N SER A 115 -15.36 34.98 62.32
CA SER A 115 -14.36 36.04 62.48
C SER A 115 -14.79 37.09 63.52
N THR A 116 -13.82 37.65 64.25
CA THR A 116 -14.05 38.52 65.44
C THR A 116 -14.78 39.85 65.15
N GLY A 117 -15.07 40.15 63.88
CA GLY A 117 -15.81 41.34 63.43
C GLY A 117 -17.07 41.04 62.62
N GLY A 118 -17.44 39.77 62.45
CA GLY A 118 -18.47 39.34 61.48
C GLY A 118 -18.02 39.48 60.02
N ALA A 119 -18.82 38.92 59.10
CA ALA A 119 -18.55 38.96 57.66
C ALA A 119 -19.68 39.65 56.90
N LEU A 120 -19.36 40.28 55.76
CA LEU A 120 -20.36 40.79 54.82
C LEU A 120 -21.19 39.62 54.26
N ALA A 121 -22.45 39.88 53.92
CA ALA A 121 -23.34 38.85 53.38
C ALA A 121 -22.83 38.26 52.05
N GLU A 122 -22.15 39.07 51.23
CA GLU A 122 -21.54 38.66 49.96
C GLU A 122 -20.34 37.69 50.12
N ASP A 123 -19.65 37.76 51.26
CA ASP A 123 -18.48 36.94 51.58
C ASP A 123 -18.82 35.73 52.46
N SER A 124 -20.08 35.57 52.86
CA SER A 124 -20.54 34.49 53.73
C SER A 124 -21.81 33.80 53.21
N LEU A 125 -22.99 34.34 53.51
CA LEU A 125 -24.29 33.70 53.26
C LEU A 125 -24.66 33.60 51.77
N LEU A 126 -24.14 34.49 50.92
CA LEU A 126 -24.44 34.52 49.49
C LEU A 126 -23.40 33.75 48.64
N LEU A 127 -22.49 33.01 49.28
CA LEU A 127 -21.36 32.35 48.63
C LEU A 127 -21.76 30.96 48.10
N GLN A 128 -21.50 30.68 46.81
CA GLN A 128 -22.05 29.53 46.07
C GLN A 128 -20.99 28.55 45.50
N TYR A 129 -19.79 28.47 46.09
CA TYR A 129 -18.69 27.64 45.57
C TYR A 129 -19.01 26.16 45.25
N PRO A 130 -19.88 25.44 46.00
CA PRO A 130 -20.23 24.07 45.65
C PRO A 130 -21.07 23.93 44.36
N PHE A 131 -21.74 25.00 43.95
CA PHE A 131 -22.64 25.04 42.79
C PHE A 131 -22.02 25.77 41.59
N ASP A 132 -20.92 26.48 41.80
CA ASP A 132 -20.14 27.13 40.77
C ASP A 132 -19.31 26.11 39.97
N PHE A 133 -19.03 26.43 38.70
CA PHE A 133 -18.20 25.58 37.83
C PHE A 133 -16.82 25.36 38.43
N ILE A 134 -16.40 24.10 38.59
CA ILE A 134 -15.20 23.68 39.33
C ILE A 134 -13.92 24.42 38.91
N ALA A 135 -13.78 24.76 37.63
CA ALA A 135 -12.61 25.49 37.13
C ALA A 135 -12.60 26.98 37.49
N LEU A 136 -13.76 27.60 37.68
CA LEU A 136 -13.87 29.02 38.03
C LEU A 136 -13.71 29.25 39.54
N VAL A 137 -13.98 28.24 40.36
CA VAL A 137 -13.95 28.34 41.83
C VAL A 137 -12.58 28.78 42.37
N PRO A 138 -11.42 28.24 41.93
CA PRO A 138 -10.12 28.72 42.41
C PRO A 138 -9.87 30.19 42.07
N PHE A 139 -10.22 30.64 40.86
CA PHE A 139 -10.04 32.05 40.46
C PHE A 139 -10.92 33.00 41.28
N GLN A 140 -12.17 32.60 41.53
CA GLN A 140 -13.07 33.37 42.38
C GLN A 140 -12.62 33.37 43.84
N ALA A 141 -12.15 32.23 44.35
CA ALA A 141 -11.61 32.08 45.71
C ALA A 141 -10.34 32.92 45.92
N ALA A 142 -9.42 32.94 44.94
CA ALA A 142 -8.21 33.77 44.99
C ALA A 142 -8.55 35.27 45.01
N ARG A 143 -9.50 35.72 44.16
CA ARG A 143 -9.97 37.11 44.15
C ARG A 143 -10.58 37.54 45.48
N ARG A 144 -11.30 36.64 46.15
CA ARG A 144 -11.91 36.86 47.47
C ARG A 144 -10.98 36.50 48.64
N LYS A 145 -9.72 36.13 48.38
CA LYS A 145 -8.70 35.73 49.37
C LYS A 145 -9.05 34.50 50.23
N HIS A 146 -9.90 33.61 49.72
CA HIS A 146 -10.26 32.33 50.32
C HIS A 146 -9.24 31.24 49.95
N TRP A 147 -8.07 31.26 50.61
CA TRP A 147 -6.91 30.44 50.25
C TRP A 147 -7.11 28.92 50.42
N SER A 148 -7.93 28.49 51.38
CA SER A 148 -8.25 27.08 51.59
C SER A 148 -9.04 26.51 50.41
N VAL A 149 -10.07 27.24 49.96
CA VAL A 149 -10.87 26.88 48.77
C VAL A 149 -10.02 26.94 47.49
N PHE A 150 -9.12 27.93 47.40
CA PHE A 150 -8.20 28.04 46.27
C PHE A 150 -7.28 26.82 46.14
N THR A 151 -6.60 26.42 47.22
CA THR A 151 -5.65 25.30 47.20
C THR A 151 -6.34 23.95 47.02
N GLY A 152 -7.46 23.71 47.72
CA GLY A 152 -8.27 22.49 47.54
C GLY A 152 -8.84 22.35 46.14
N GLY A 153 -9.39 23.45 45.60
CA GLY A 153 -9.95 23.50 44.25
C GLY A 153 -8.90 23.36 43.15
N LEU A 154 -7.72 23.97 43.30
CA LEU A 154 -6.63 23.84 42.35
C LEU A 154 -6.07 22.41 42.29
N ALA A 155 -5.82 21.80 43.45
CA ALA A 155 -5.37 20.42 43.52
C ALA A 155 -6.44 19.44 43.00
N GLY A 156 -7.72 19.75 43.20
CA GLY A 156 -8.83 18.99 42.63
C GLY A 156 -8.81 18.97 41.12
N ILE A 157 -8.61 20.13 40.49
CA ILE A 157 -8.49 20.23 39.04
C ILE A 157 -7.28 19.45 38.52
N VAL A 158 -6.10 19.58 39.14
CA VAL A 158 -4.89 18.86 38.70
C VAL A 158 -5.10 17.35 38.80
N ILE A 159 -5.65 16.85 39.89
CA ILE A 159 -5.84 15.39 40.05
C ILE A 159 -6.89 14.87 39.07
N LEU A 160 -8.04 15.54 38.95
CA LEU A 160 -9.17 15.09 38.12
C LEU A 160 -8.96 15.30 36.62
N TRP A 161 -8.33 16.40 36.22
CA TRP A 161 -8.20 16.78 34.80
C TRP A 161 -6.83 16.43 34.22
N THR A 162 -5.87 15.99 35.04
CA THR A 162 -4.52 15.64 34.57
C THR A 162 -4.12 14.24 34.96
N LEU A 163 -4.11 13.92 36.25
CA LEU A 163 -3.59 12.62 36.72
C LEU A 163 -4.50 11.47 36.26
N THR A 164 -5.82 11.62 36.36
CA THR A 164 -6.78 10.60 35.90
C THR A 164 -6.81 10.39 34.38
N PRO A 165 -6.71 11.43 33.52
CA PRO A 165 -6.61 11.21 32.07
C PRO A 165 -5.25 10.68 31.61
N LEU A 166 -4.13 11.14 32.20
CA LEU A 166 -2.78 10.80 31.71
C LEU A 166 -2.30 9.39 32.07
N GLN A 167 -2.97 8.70 32.99
CA GLN A 167 -2.57 7.35 33.41
C GLN A 167 -2.52 6.33 32.28
N ALA A 168 -3.34 6.49 31.24
CA ALA A 168 -3.39 5.60 30.09
C ALA A 168 -2.16 5.75 29.18
N GLY A 169 -1.42 6.86 29.30
CA GLY A 169 -0.21 7.14 28.50
C GLY A 169 1.11 6.76 29.20
N ILE A 170 1.08 6.18 30.41
CA ILE A 170 2.31 5.84 31.16
C ILE A 170 3.10 4.72 30.48
N PHE A 171 2.39 3.75 29.89
CA PHE A 171 2.97 2.64 29.15
C PHE A 171 2.75 2.86 27.65
N ALA A 172 3.80 2.75 26.84
CA ALA A 172 3.69 2.72 25.40
C ALA A 172 4.39 1.50 24.84
N THR A 173 3.92 1.07 23.67
CA THR A 173 4.57 0.07 22.83
C THR A 173 5.54 0.76 21.89
N GLU A 174 6.81 0.37 21.93
CA GLU A 174 7.84 0.76 20.98
C GLU A 174 8.26 -0.45 20.15
N ASP A 175 8.34 -0.28 18.84
CA ASP A 175 8.93 -1.28 17.96
C ASP A 175 10.46 -1.26 18.09
N ARG A 176 11.05 -2.44 18.21
CA ARG A 176 12.49 -2.64 18.38
C ARG A 176 12.99 -3.68 17.40
N VAL A 177 14.11 -3.38 16.79
CA VAL A 177 14.82 -4.30 15.90
C VAL A 177 15.77 -5.15 16.73
N VAL A 178 15.59 -6.47 16.68
CA VAL A 178 16.44 -7.44 17.40
C VAL A 178 17.21 -8.28 16.39
N THR A 179 18.52 -8.38 16.59
CA THR A 179 19.40 -9.22 15.78
C THR A 179 19.90 -10.41 16.58
N ASN A 180 19.54 -11.62 16.14
CA ASN A 180 19.96 -12.87 16.76
C ASN A 180 20.76 -13.73 15.78
N THR A 181 21.69 -14.52 16.29
CA THR A 181 22.44 -15.50 15.48
C THR A 181 21.69 -16.84 15.49
N ILE A 182 21.37 -17.38 14.32
CA ILE A 182 20.64 -18.65 14.13
C ILE A 182 21.27 -19.50 13.01
N SER A 183 20.90 -20.79 12.95
CA SER A 183 21.37 -21.70 11.90
C SER A 183 20.48 -21.62 10.65
N PHE A 184 21.11 -21.48 9.49
CA PHE A 184 20.52 -21.46 8.15
C PHE A 184 20.86 -22.73 7.36
N LEU A 185 19.99 -23.07 6.43
CA LEU A 185 20.12 -24.12 5.42
C LEU A 185 20.27 -23.46 4.05
N THR A 186 21.35 -23.78 3.34
CA THR A 186 21.57 -23.35 1.95
C THR A 186 21.30 -24.52 1.01
N SER A 187 20.47 -24.32 -0.02
CA SER A 187 20.22 -25.34 -1.04
C SER A 187 21.47 -25.51 -1.92
N THR A 188 21.90 -26.76 -2.11
CA THR A 188 22.94 -27.09 -3.11
C THR A 188 22.38 -27.85 -4.31
N ALA A 189 21.05 -27.96 -4.40
CA ALA A 189 20.36 -28.67 -5.46
C ALA A 189 20.33 -27.83 -6.75
N TYR A 190 20.77 -28.42 -7.86
CA TYR A 190 20.66 -27.84 -9.19
C TYR A 190 20.27 -28.89 -10.21
N GLN A 191 19.70 -28.46 -11.34
CA GLN A 191 19.47 -29.33 -12.50
C GLN A 191 20.80 -29.54 -13.25
N PRO A 192 21.33 -30.77 -13.35
CA PRO A 192 22.60 -31.02 -14.04
C PRO A 192 22.53 -30.62 -15.51
N ALA A 193 23.66 -30.19 -16.08
CA ALA A 193 23.76 -29.78 -17.50
C ALA A 193 23.26 -30.85 -18.48
N SER A 194 23.46 -32.14 -18.17
CA SER A 194 22.97 -33.25 -19.00
C SER A 194 21.44 -33.35 -19.11
N ASN A 195 20.73 -32.78 -18.14
CA ASN A 195 19.27 -32.77 -18.07
C ASN A 195 18.68 -31.41 -18.41
N GLN A 196 19.52 -30.41 -18.71
CA GLN A 196 19.07 -29.14 -19.27
C GLN A 196 18.75 -29.41 -20.74
N THR A 197 17.46 -29.53 -21.07
CA THR A 197 17.01 -29.51 -22.47
C THR A 197 17.31 -28.13 -23.06
N GLU A 198 17.42 -28.04 -24.38
CA GLU A 198 17.61 -26.76 -25.11
C GLU A 198 16.75 -25.65 -24.47
N PRO A 199 17.36 -24.51 -24.10
CA PRO A 199 16.74 -23.55 -23.21
C PRO A 199 15.58 -22.89 -23.94
N SER A 200 14.36 -23.04 -23.41
CA SER A 200 13.16 -22.51 -24.07
C SER A 200 13.15 -20.99 -24.09
N ALA A 201 12.50 -20.37 -25.07
CA ALA A 201 12.40 -18.92 -25.22
C ALA A 201 11.85 -18.20 -23.96
N LEU A 202 11.29 -18.95 -23.01
CA LEU A 202 10.77 -18.49 -21.72
C LEU A 202 11.78 -17.68 -20.89
N TYR A 203 13.05 -18.07 -20.80
CA TYR A 203 14.02 -17.24 -20.04
C TYR A 203 14.33 -15.91 -20.76
N ALA A 204 14.34 -15.92 -22.09
CA ALA A 204 14.48 -14.69 -22.89
C ALA A 204 13.23 -13.80 -22.77
N GLN A 205 12.04 -14.39 -22.59
CA GLN A 205 10.80 -13.67 -22.26
C GLN A 205 10.85 -13.02 -20.88
N HIS A 206 11.25 -13.76 -19.84
CA HIS A 206 11.47 -13.16 -18.52
C HIS A 206 12.52 -12.05 -18.56
N ALA A 207 13.64 -12.25 -19.28
CA ALA A 207 14.64 -11.20 -19.49
C ALA A 207 14.06 -9.97 -20.21
N TYR A 208 13.22 -10.17 -21.22
CA TYR A 208 12.54 -9.09 -21.94
C TYR A 208 11.61 -8.31 -21.01
N ASN A 209 10.79 -9.00 -20.23
CA ASN A 209 9.85 -8.39 -19.29
C ASN A 209 10.57 -7.66 -18.15
N ILE A 210 11.67 -8.21 -17.62
CA ILE A 210 12.52 -7.52 -16.62
C ILE A 210 13.09 -6.24 -17.24
N ALA A 211 13.61 -6.32 -18.47
CA ALA A 211 14.25 -5.18 -19.12
C ALA A 211 13.26 -4.08 -19.54
N TRP A 212 12.10 -4.42 -20.09
CA TRP A 212 11.17 -3.45 -20.68
C TRP A 212 9.90 -3.19 -19.87
N LEU A 213 9.42 -4.17 -19.10
CA LEU A 213 8.12 -4.14 -18.43
C LEU A 213 8.22 -4.07 -16.90
N ASN A 214 9.44 -3.94 -16.34
CA ASN A 214 9.70 -3.93 -14.90
C ASN A 214 9.11 -5.16 -14.16
N GLU A 215 9.17 -6.35 -14.78
CA GLU A 215 8.83 -7.60 -14.09
C GLU A 215 9.72 -7.79 -12.85
N ALA A 216 9.15 -8.32 -11.77
CA ALA A 216 9.88 -8.63 -10.56
C ALA A 216 10.97 -9.67 -10.83
N LEU A 217 12.15 -9.46 -10.26
CA LEU A 217 13.27 -10.38 -10.38
C LEU A 217 12.97 -11.70 -9.65
N PRO A 218 13.50 -12.85 -10.12
CA PRO A 218 13.44 -14.10 -9.38
C PRO A 218 13.96 -13.95 -7.93
N PRO A 219 13.42 -14.70 -6.95
CA PRO A 219 13.94 -14.69 -5.58
C PRO A 219 15.45 -14.95 -5.54
N TYR A 220 16.16 -14.29 -4.63
CA TYR A 220 17.62 -14.39 -4.47
C TYR A 220 18.43 -13.90 -5.70
N SER A 221 17.84 -13.05 -6.55
CA SER A 221 18.51 -12.52 -7.74
C SER A 221 18.47 -11.00 -7.86
N THR A 222 19.41 -10.48 -8.64
CA THR A 222 19.52 -9.09 -9.11
C THR A 222 19.71 -9.10 -10.62
N VAL A 223 19.62 -7.95 -11.31
CA VAL A 223 19.93 -7.88 -12.75
C VAL A 223 21.36 -8.30 -13.10
N ASP A 224 22.29 -8.26 -12.12
CA ASP A 224 23.70 -8.56 -12.32
C ASP A 224 24.10 -10.00 -11.98
N PHE A 225 23.41 -10.62 -11.01
CA PHE A 225 23.80 -11.93 -10.46
C PHE A 225 22.66 -12.64 -9.74
N VAL A 226 22.81 -13.95 -9.54
CA VAL A 226 21.90 -14.79 -8.76
C VAL A 226 22.64 -15.50 -7.61
N LEU A 227 21.96 -15.73 -6.50
CA LEU A 227 22.51 -16.39 -5.31
C LEU A 227 21.91 -17.79 -5.10
N ASP A 228 22.65 -18.68 -4.43
CA ASP A 228 22.05 -19.89 -3.86
C ASP A 228 21.03 -19.49 -2.78
N ALA A 229 19.82 -20.03 -2.86
CA ALA A 229 18.76 -19.77 -1.89
C ALA A 229 19.12 -20.37 -0.52
N PHE A 230 18.82 -19.61 0.55
CA PHE A 230 19.03 -20.04 1.93
C PHE A 230 17.88 -19.63 2.83
N ALA A 231 17.54 -20.47 3.81
CA ALA A 231 16.44 -20.24 4.74
C ALA A 231 16.79 -20.76 6.16
N PRO A 232 16.14 -20.28 7.23
CA PRO A 232 16.35 -20.77 8.58
C PRO A 232 16.14 -22.29 8.71
N ALA A 233 16.98 -22.97 9.51
CA ALA A 233 16.90 -24.42 9.70
C ALA A 233 15.64 -24.87 10.47
N MET A 234 15.09 -23.98 11.30
CA MET A 234 13.80 -24.15 11.97
C MET A 234 12.79 -23.19 11.35
N SER A 235 11.56 -23.66 11.14
CA SER A 235 10.46 -22.80 10.69
C SER A 235 10.03 -21.90 11.85
N TYR A 236 10.07 -20.59 11.60
CA TYR A 236 9.54 -19.56 12.48
C TYR A 236 8.39 -18.84 11.76
N ALA A 237 7.51 -18.17 12.51
CA ALA A 237 6.62 -17.18 11.91
C ALA A 237 7.50 -16.05 11.35
N VAL A 238 7.52 -15.94 10.02
CA VAL A 238 8.33 -14.96 9.30
C VAL A 238 7.55 -13.65 9.28
N ASP A 239 8.20 -12.57 9.69
CA ASP A 239 7.70 -11.22 9.56
C ASP A 239 8.09 -10.66 8.18
N ASP A 240 7.23 -9.84 7.56
CA ASP A 240 7.42 -9.35 6.20
C ASP A 240 8.66 -8.43 6.07
N GLU A 241 9.05 -7.77 7.17
CA GLU A 241 10.23 -6.90 7.27
C GLU A 241 11.49 -7.61 7.80
N GLU A 242 11.45 -8.94 7.98
CA GLU A 242 12.59 -9.69 8.51
C GLU A 242 13.75 -9.79 7.50
N ILE A 243 14.98 -9.60 8.00
CA ILE A 243 16.21 -9.63 7.20
C ILE A 243 17.07 -10.83 7.62
N TRP A 244 17.51 -11.60 6.63
CA TRP A 244 18.42 -12.73 6.79
C TRP A 244 19.79 -12.40 6.22
N ASN A 245 20.82 -12.58 7.04
CA ASN A 245 22.22 -12.39 6.66
C ASN A 245 22.96 -13.73 6.77
N ALA A 246 23.39 -14.29 5.65
CA ALA A 246 24.13 -15.55 5.64
C ALA A 246 25.14 -15.65 4.49
N ALA A 247 26.12 -16.54 4.68
CA ALA A 247 27.07 -16.88 3.63
C ALA A 247 26.40 -17.75 2.56
N THR A 248 26.52 -17.35 1.29
CA THR A 248 25.98 -18.05 0.12
C THR A 248 26.92 -17.94 -1.07
N LYS A 249 26.59 -18.58 -2.20
CA LYS A 249 27.32 -18.47 -3.46
C LYS A 249 26.60 -17.54 -4.42
N LEU A 250 27.37 -16.75 -5.13
CA LEU A 250 26.94 -15.83 -6.18
C LEU A 250 27.40 -16.37 -7.54
N TYR A 251 26.51 -16.35 -8.52
CA TYR A 251 26.76 -16.73 -9.91
C TYR A 251 26.53 -15.52 -10.81
N SER A 252 27.50 -15.22 -11.68
CA SER A 252 27.41 -14.10 -12.63
C SER A 252 28.34 -14.32 -13.83
N VAL A 253 28.33 -13.37 -14.76
CA VAL A 253 29.14 -13.34 -15.98
C VAL A 253 29.79 -11.96 -16.12
N ASP A 254 31.07 -11.96 -16.50
CA ASP A 254 31.83 -10.76 -16.87
C ASP A 254 32.18 -10.86 -18.36
N VAL A 255 31.97 -9.79 -19.12
CA VAL A 255 32.26 -9.76 -20.56
C VAL A 255 33.48 -8.90 -20.80
N VAL A 256 34.53 -9.49 -21.40
CA VAL A 256 35.78 -8.78 -21.71
C VAL A 256 35.82 -8.51 -23.21
N CYS A 257 35.95 -7.25 -23.60
CA CYS A 257 35.95 -6.83 -24.99
C CYS A 257 37.28 -6.18 -25.40
N GLU A 258 37.66 -6.37 -26.66
CA GLU A 258 38.76 -5.70 -27.34
C GLU A 258 38.30 -5.03 -28.65
N PRO A 259 38.83 -3.86 -29.01
CA PRO A 259 38.57 -3.25 -30.32
C PRO A 259 39.14 -4.08 -31.47
N THR A 260 38.44 -4.08 -32.61
CA THR A 260 38.89 -4.80 -33.81
C THR A 260 40.04 -4.07 -34.51
N ILE A 261 40.89 -4.84 -35.18
CA ILE A 261 41.90 -4.32 -36.12
C ILE A 261 41.33 -4.48 -37.53
N ASN A 262 40.99 -3.35 -38.16
CA ASN A 262 40.31 -3.36 -39.46
C ASN A 262 41.33 -3.35 -40.60
N TYR A 263 41.15 -4.22 -41.59
CA TYR A 263 41.97 -4.30 -42.81
C TYR A 263 41.08 -4.38 -44.04
N ILE A 264 41.38 -3.59 -45.08
CA ILE A 264 40.63 -3.62 -46.34
C ILE A 264 41.36 -4.56 -47.30
N VAL A 265 40.67 -5.61 -47.73
CA VAL A 265 41.12 -6.57 -48.75
C VAL A 265 40.78 -6.01 -50.13
N ASP A 266 41.73 -6.10 -51.06
CA ASP A 266 41.62 -5.66 -52.45
C ASP A 266 41.08 -4.22 -52.63
N PRO A 267 41.77 -3.20 -52.07
CA PRO A 267 41.30 -1.81 -52.03
C PRO A 267 41.08 -1.17 -53.42
N ASP A 268 41.72 -1.72 -54.45
CA ASP A 268 41.62 -1.24 -55.84
C ASP A 268 40.58 -2.00 -56.68
N SER A 269 39.84 -2.95 -56.09
CA SER A 269 38.77 -3.68 -56.77
C SER A 269 37.44 -2.92 -56.76
N ASP A 270 36.52 -3.23 -57.68
CA ASP A 270 35.18 -2.63 -57.70
C ASP A 270 34.38 -2.96 -56.42
N ASN A 271 34.74 -4.05 -55.72
CA ASN A 271 34.12 -4.54 -54.49
C ASN A 271 35.20 -4.89 -53.45
N PRO A 272 35.80 -3.92 -52.74
CA PRO A 272 36.77 -4.24 -51.69
C PRO A 272 36.09 -5.08 -50.57
N SER A 273 36.79 -5.53 -49.53
CA SER A 273 36.11 -6.02 -48.30
C SER A 273 36.79 -5.64 -47.00
N THR A 274 36.02 -5.17 -46.01
CA THR A 274 36.55 -4.84 -44.67
C THR A 274 36.57 -6.09 -43.80
N MET A 275 37.77 -6.53 -43.44
CA MET A 275 38.01 -7.62 -42.51
C MET A 275 38.27 -7.07 -41.10
N TYR A 276 37.62 -7.68 -40.11
CA TYR A 276 37.72 -7.34 -38.70
C TYR A 276 38.54 -8.42 -37.99
N ASN A 277 39.76 -8.07 -37.57
CA ASN A 277 40.69 -9.00 -36.95
C ASN A 277 40.74 -8.84 -35.42
N SER A 278 40.90 -9.95 -34.70
CA SER A 278 41.09 -9.99 -33.25
C SER A 278 42.54 -10.33 -32.88
N SER A 279 42.96 -9.98 -31.66
CA SER A 279 44.30 -10.35 -31.15
C SER A 279 44.44 -11.88 -30.98
N ASN A 280 43.31 -12.56 -30.81
CA ASN A 280 43.21 -14.00 -30.64
C ASN A 280 43.22 -14.80 -31.96
N GLY A 281 43.25 -14.12 -33.11
CA GLY A 281 43.38 -14.73 -34.44
C GLY A 281 42.06 -14.97 -35.18
N CYS A 282 40.96 -14.35 -34.75
CA CYS A 282 39.71 -14.29 -35.54
C CYS A 282 39.86 -13.27 -36.67
N SER A 283 39.29 -13.58 -37.84
CA SER A 283 39.26 -12.68 -39.00
C SER A 283 37.92 -12.86 -39.71
N TYR A 284 37.04 -11.88 -39.60
CA TYR A 284 35.67 -11.95 -40.12
C TYR A 284 35.33 -10.74 -41.00
N GLY A 285 34.66 -10.96 -42.12
CA GLY A 285 34.21 -9.89 -43.02
C GLY A 285 32.73 -9.59 -42.81
N LEU A 286 32.35 -8.32 -42.72
CA LEU A 286 30.95 -7.88 -42.67
C LEU A 286 30.67 -6.88 -43.79
N PRO A 287 29.49 -6.92 -44.43
CA PRO A 287 29.09 -5.90 -45.38
C PRO A 287 28.97 -4.54 -44.67
N VAL A 288 29.11 -3.45 -45.43
CA VAL A 288 29.06 -2.09 -44.87
C VAL A 288 27.68 -1.79 -44.28
N LYS A 289 26.63 -2.21 -44.97
CA LYS A 289 25.22 -2.18 -44.53
C LYS A 289 24.61 -3.58 -44.75
N THR A 290 23.81 -4.04 -43.79
CA THR A 290 23.21 -5.38 -43.75
C THR A 290 21.71 -5.37 -44.03
N GLY A 291 21.06 -4.22 -43.83
CA GLY A 291 19.63 -4.02 -44.03
C GLY A 291 19.26 -3.48 -45.41
N THR A 292 18.13 -3.92 -45.98
CA THR A 292 17.55 -3.39 -47.23
C THR A 292 16.67 -2.15 -46.99
N GLY A 293 16.68 -1.58 -45.79
CA GLY A 293 15.88 -0.42 -45.42
C GLY A 293 16.38 0.86 -46.10
N ASN A 294 15.49 1.54 -46.82
CA ASN A 294 15.78 2.83 -47.48
C ASN A 294 15.28 4.05 -46.66
N ASP A 295 14.93 3.85 -45.39
CA ASP A 295 14.44 4.92 -44.52
C ASP A 295 15.61 5.81 -44.06
N THR A 296 15.70 7.00 -44.64
CA THR A 296 16.77 7.96 -44.35
C THR A 296 16.75 8.50 -42.93
N SER A 297 15.66 8.32 -42.18
CA SER A 297 15.59 8.68 -40.77
C SER A 297 16.34 7.70 -39.86
N LYS A 298 16.64 6.49 -40.36
CA LYS A 298 17.29 5.40 -39.61
C LYS A 298 18.78 5.33 -39.89
N VAL A 299 19.52 6.30 -39.38
CA VAL A 299 20.97 6.47 -39.62
C VAL A 299 21.88 5.54 -38.83
N LEU A 300 21.38 4.79 -37.85
CA LEU A 300 22.19 3.92 -37.00
C LEU A 300 21.93 2.44 -37.31
N GLU A 301 22.98 1.64 -37.49
CA GLU A 301 22.89 0.18 -37.62
C GLU A 301 23.65 -0.47 -36.47
N ALA A 302 23.13 -1.57 -35.93
CA ALA A 302 23.79 -2.36 -34.90
C ALA A 302 23.73 -3.86 -35.23
N MET A 303 24.86 -4.53 -34.98
CA MET A 303 25.12 -5.90 -35.37
C MET A 303 25.66 -6.72 -34.19
N TYR A 304 25.27 -7.98 -34.16
CA TYR A 304 25.75 -9.01 -33.25
C TYR A 304 25.99 -10.30 -34.02
N VAL A 305 27.16 -10.89 -33.87
CA VAL A 305 27.59 -12.12 -34.53
C VAL A 305 28.12 -13.08 -33.47
N GLY A 306 27.37 -14.14 -33.19
CA GLY A 306 27.75 -15.17 -32.24
C GLY A 306 28.77 -16.16 -32.80
N TYR A 307 29.32 -17.04 -31.94
CA TYR A 307 30.32 -18.01 -32.41
C TYR A 307 29.70 -19.13 -33.25
N SER A 308 28.66 -19.80 -32.74
CA SER A 308 28.19 -21.10 -33.23
C SER A 308 26.96 -20.99 -34.14
N ASP A 309 26.96 -21.75 -35.25
CA ASP A 309 25.78 -22.01 -36.10
C ASP A 309 25.44 -23.51 -36.17
N GLN A 310 25.77 -24.26 -35.12
CA GLN A 310 25.56 -25.72 -35.12
C GLN A 310 24.07 -26.13 -35.26
N ASN A 311 23.14 -25.20 -35.06
CA ASN A 311 21.71 -25.39 -35.33
C ASN A 311 21.28 -25.03 -36.76
N GLY A 312 22.14 -24.38 -37.56
CA GLY A 312 21.87 -23.94 -38.94
C GLY A 312 20.86 -22.79 -39.02
N MET A 313 20.77 -21.99 -37.96
CA MET A 313 19.73 -20.97 -37.74
C MET A 313 20.30 -19.60 -37.39
N ALA A 314 21.63 -19.46 -37.25
CA ALA A 314 22.25 -18.16 -37.04
C ALA A 314 22.50 -17.48 -38.40
N ASP A 315 21.97 -16.27 -38.57
CA ASP A 315 22.16 -15.48 -39.80
C ASP A 315 23.65 -15.15 -40.05
N TRP A 316 24.40 -14.90 -38.96
CA TRP A 316 25.83 -14.62 -38.98
C TRP A 316 26.52 -15.39 -37.83
N TYR A 317 27.65 -16.01 -38.14
CA TYR A 317 28.42 -16.82 -37.18
C TYR A 317 29.93 -16.77 -37.44
N LEU A 318 30.72 -16.98 -36.38
CA LEU A 318 32.19 -16.98 -36.44
C LEU A 318 32.81 -18.38 -36.62
N GLU A 319 32.02 -19.45 -36.46
CA GLU A 319 32.46 -20.84 -36.63
C GLU A 319 33.08 -21.05 -38.02
N GLY A 320 34.34 -21.49 -38.05
CA GLY A 320 35.13 -21.63 -39.28
C GLY A 320 36.02 -20.43 -39.63
N TYR A 321 35.74 -19.25 -39.08
CA TYR A 321 36.53 -18.01 -39.27
C TYR A 321 37.40 -17.65 -38.05
N CYS A 322 37.06 -18.21 -36.89
CA CYS A 322 37.82 -18.10 -35.66
C CYS A 322 38.49 -19.44 -35.27
N PRO A 323 39.62 -19.41 -34.54
CA PRO A 323 40.21 -20.61 -33.95
C PRO A 323 39.23 -21.36 -33.02
N LYS A 324 39.30 -22.69 -32.95
CA LYS A 324 38.46 -23.50 -32.05
C LYS A 324 38.67 -23.25 -30.55
N LYS A 325 39.82 -22.65 -30.19
CA LYS A 325 40.16 -22.30 -28.80
C LYS A 325 39.39 -21.08 -28.28
N THR A 326 38.77 -20.30 -29.16
CA THR A 326 38.04 -19.05 -28.85
C THR A 326 36.56 -19.24 -29.18
N ASN A 327 36.01 -20.37 -28.76
CA ASN A 327 34.63 -20.81 -29.06
C ASN A 327 33.54 -20.03 -28.34
N HIS A 328 33.92 -19.14 -27.42
CA HIS A 328 33.02 -18.25 -26.68
C HIS A 328 33.04 -16.81 -27.19
N THR A 329 33.83 -16.52 -28.24
CA THR A 329 33.99 -15.16 -28.76
C THR A 329 32.79 -14.76 -29.62
N PHE A 330 32.33 -13.52 -29.48
CA PHE A 330 31.33 -12.91 -30.36
C PHE A 330 31.82 -11.54 -30.87
N LEU A 331 31.29 -11.10 -32.01
CA LEU A 331 31.62 -9.82 -32.65
C LEU A 331 30.40 -8.91 -32.63
N VAL A 332 30.61 -7.64 -32.24
CA VAL A 332 29.57 -6.61 -32.26
C VAL A 332 30.04 -5.40 -33.04
N ARG A 333 29.09 -4.73 -33.72
CA ARG A 333 29.38 -3.52 -34.48
C ARG A 333 28.21 -2.55 -34.39
N THR A 334 28.50 -1.27 -34.22
CA THR A 334 27.53 -0.19 -34.37
C THR A 334 28.08 0.84 -35.36
N THR A 335 27.28 1.20 -36.36
CA THR A 335 27.65 2.11 -37.44
C THR A 335 26.65 3.25 -37.54
N LEU A 336 27.15 4.47 -37.68
CA LEU A 336 26.37 5.67 -37.97
C LEU A 336 26.60 6.07 -39.43
N PHE A 337 25.52 6.28 -40.16
CA PHE A 337 25.50 6.67 -41.57
C PHE A 337 25.04 8.12 -41.76
N THR A 338 25.32 8.68 -42.94
CA THR A 338 24.67 9.89 -43.43
C THR A 338 23.39 9.53 -44.19
N GLU A 339 22.43 10.46 -44.29
CA GLU A 339 21.19 10.25 -45.05
C GLU A 339 21.46 9.84 -46.52
N ALA A 340 22.48 10.44 -47.15
CA ALA A 340 22.89 10.10 -48.51
C ALA A 340 23.49 8.68 -48.62
N GLY A 341 24.14 8.20 -47.56
CA GLY A 341 24.64 6.83 -47.46
C GLY A 341 23.53 5.78 -47.30
N ILE A 342 22.33 6.17 -46.90
CA ILE A 342 21.22 5.21 -46.75
C ILE A 342 20.57 4.88 -48.11
N ILE A 343 20.51 5.84 -49.02
CA ILE A 343 19.82 5.76 -50.33
C ILE A 343 20.67 5.02 -51.39
N ASP A 344 22.00 5.01 -51.25
CA ASP A 344 22.88 4.39 -52.24
C ASP A 344 22.79 2.86 -52.20
N GLN A 345 21.97 2.28 -53.09
CA GLN A 345 21.79 0.84 -53.26
C GLN A 345 23.06 0.10 -53.72
N ASN A 346 24.14 0.80 -54.10
CA ASN A 346 25.43 0.18 -54.43
C ASN A 346 26.31 -0.09 -53.19
N LEU A 347 25.85 0.21 -51.98
CA LEU A 347 26.52 -0.18 -50.72
C LEU A 347 26.40 -1.68 -50.41
N GLU A 348 25.57 -2.42 -51.15
CA GLU A 348 25.60 -3.89 -51.18
C GLU A 348 26.87 -4.44 -51.89
N SER A 349 27.58 -3.59 -52.65
CA SER A 349 28.70 -4.01 -53.50
C SER A 349 30.01 -3.23 -53.24
N THR A 350 29.98 -2.06 -52.60
CA THR A 350 31.17 -1.23 -52.41
C THR A 350 31.63 -1.20 -50.96
N THR A 351 32.84 -1.70 -50.67
CA THR A 351 33.45 -1.52 -49.34
C THR A 351 34.46 -0.37 -49.30
N THR A 352 34.14 0.63 -50.12
CA THR A 352 34.41 2.05 -49.93
C THR A 352 34.16 2.61 -48.53
N PRO A 353 35.12 2.80 -47.59
CA PRO A 353 34.79 3.34 -46.26
C PRO A 353 34.20 4.77 -46.28
N ASP A 354 34.35 5.50 -47.39
CA ASP A 354 34.21 6.97 -47.39
C ASP A 354 32.88 7.52 -47.93
N LYS A 355 32.00 6.69 -48.51
CA LYS A 355 30.70 7.19 -49.01
C LYS A 355 29.57 6.83 -48.05
N GLY A 356 29.37 7.71 -47.08
CA GLY A 356 28.15 7.73 -46.27
C GLY A 356 28.25 7.10 -44.88
N VAL A 357 29.42 6.62 -44.44
CA VAL A 357 29.67 6.22 -43.04
C VAL A 357 30.25 7.41 -42.27
N VAL A 358 29.63 7.78 -41.16
CA VAL A 358 30.10 8.83 -40.24
C VAL A 358 31.05 8.25 -39.21
N ARG A 359 30.65 7.15 -38.56
CA ARG A 359 31.43 6.53 -37.48
C ARG A 359 31.06 5.05 -37.33
N THR A 360 32.05 4.21 -37.12
CA THR A 360 31.84 2.78 -36.83
C THR A 360 32.65 2.37 -35.60
N THR A 361 32.02 1.58 -34.74
CA THR A 361 32.64 0.97 -33.57
C THR A 361 32.40 -0.52 -33.61
N SER A 362 33.46 -1.31 -33.54
CA SER A 362 33.41 -2.77 -33.61
C SER A 362 34.32 -3.41 -32.55
N LEU A 363 33.81 -4.43 -31.87
CA LEU A 363 34.47 -5.10 -30.75
C LEU A 363 34.37 -6.62 -30.86
N TYR A 364 35.45 -7.33 -30.55
CA TYR A 364 35.39 -8.74 -30.19
C TYR A 364 35.25 -8.86 -28.67
N CYS A 365 34.29 -9.65 -28.22
CA CYS A 365 34.00 -9.84 -26.81
C CYS A 365 34.00 -11.32 -26.43
N GLU A 366 34.41 -11.62 -25.20
CA GLU A 366 34.46 -12.97 -24.64
C GLU A 366 33.82 -12.97 -23.23
N PRO A 367 32.73 -13.74 -23.01
CA PRO A 367 32.08 -13.88 -21.71
C PRO A 367 32.83 -14.86 -20.80
N GLN A 368 32.91 -14.53 -19.52
CA GLN A 368 33.55 -15.34 -18.48
C GLN A 368 32.54 -15.60 -17.34
N TYR A 369 32.05 -16.84 -17.28
CA TYR A 369 31.08 -17.28 -16.26
C TYR A 369 31.79 -17.73 -14.99
N PHE A 370 31.37 -17.21 -13.83
CA PHE A 370 32.03 -17.48 -12.56
C PHE A 370 31.06 -17.71 -11.39
N VAL A 371 31.60 -18.34 -10.36
CA VAL A 371 30.98 -18.49 -9.04
C VAL A 371 31.90 -17.94 -7.95
N GLN A 372 31.32 -17.25 -6.97
CA GLN A 372 32.04 -16.58 -5.89
C GLN A 372 31.32 -16.75 -4.54
N GLN A 373 32.07 -16.98 -3.46
CA GLN A 373 31.51 -17.01 -2.11
C GLN A 373 31.25 -15.58 -1.61
N VAL A 374 30.05 -15.33 -1.08
CA VAL A 374 29.61 -14.02 -0.61
C VAL A 374 28.86 -14.12 0.72
N ASN A 375 28.78 -13.04 1.46
CA ASN A 375 27.83 -12.87 2.56
C ASN A 375 26.70 -11.97 2.06
N ALA A 376 25.48 -12.50 2.03
CA ALA A 376 24.33 -11.81 1.44
C ALA A 376 23.28 -11.50 2.51
N SER A 377 22.70 -10.31 2.39
CA SER A 377 21.52 -9.85 3.12
C SER A 377 20.32 -9.96 2.20
N VAL A 378 19.32 -10.75 2.59
CA VAL A 378 18.06 -10.93 1.85
C VAL A 378 16.87 -10.69 2.74
N THR A 379 15.76 -10.25 2.16
CA THR A 379 14.48 -10.18 2.88
C THR A 379 13.86 -11.56 3.01
N ALA A 380 13.22 -11.83 4.14
CA ALA A 380 12.62 -13.12 4.43
C ALA A 380 11.32 -13.37 3.63
N ALA A 381 10.57 -12.30 3.33
CA ALA A 381 9.26 -12.38 2.68
C ALA A 381 9.33 -12.89 1.22
N ASN A 382 10.25 -12.35 0.43
CA ASN A 382 10.34 -12.65 -1.00
C ASN A 382 11.76 -13.01 -1.49
N GLY A 383 12.75 -13.06 -0.58
CA GLY A 383 14.14 -13.37 -0.93
C GLY A 383 14.82 -12.26 -1.73
N SER A 384 14.32 -11.02 -1.71
CA SER A 384 14.95 -9.91 -2.41
C SER A 384 16.32 -9.59 -1.83
N VAL A 385 17.31 -9.40 -2.70
CA VAL A 385 18.70 -9.15 -2.30
C VAL A 385 18.89 -7.68 -1.92
N MET A 386 19.26 -7.42 -0.67
CA MET A 386 19.53 -6.07 -0.17
C MET A 386 21.00 -5.68 -0.33
N SER A 387 21.91 -6.56 0.05
CA SER A 387 23.34 -6.29 -0.02
C SER A 387 24.16 -7.57 -0.12
N VAL A 388 25.33 -7.48 -0.76
CA VAL A 388 26.24 -8.62 -0.94
C VAL A 388 27.67 -8.18 -0.71
N ILE A 389 28.38 -8.89 0.16
CA ILE A 389 29.79 -8.65 0.47
C ILE A 389 30.62 -9.84 -0.06
N PRO A 390 31.57 -9.62 -0.98
CA PRO A 390 32.41 -10.69 -1.49
C PRO A 390 33.39 -11.18 -0.41
N VAL A 391 33.45 -12.51 -0.24
CA VAL A 391 34.31 -13.16 0.77
C VAL A 391 35.39 -14.02 0.10
N GLY A 392 35.04 -14.72 -0.98
CA GLY A 392 35.94 -15.61 -1.72
C GLY A 392 36.49 -15.00 -3.03
N GLN A 393 37.48 -15.67 -3.63
CA GLN A 393 37.92 -15.38 -4.99
C GLN A 393 36.93 -15.95 -6.02
N LYS A 394 36.88 -15.33 -7.21
CA LYS A 394 36.09 -15.83 -8.35
C LYS A 394 36.70 -17.14 -8.85
N SER A 395 35.85 -18.13 -9.07
CA SER A 395 36.21 -19.43 -9.65
C SER A 395 35.36 -19.72 -10.89
N GLN A 396 35.88 -20.48 -11.85
CA GLN A 396 35.17 -20.77 -13.09
C GLN A 396 33.90 -21.60 -12.83
N LEU A 397 32.81 -21.26 -13.52
CA LEU A 397 31.56 -21.99 -13.40
C LEU A 397 31.73 -23.45 -13.87
N PRO A 398 31.35 -24.47 -13.07
CA PRO A 398 31.51 -25.86 -13.48
C PRO A 398 30.63 -26.23 -14.68
N GLN A 399 31.21 -26.78 -15.75
CA GLN A 399 30.48 -27.21 -16.96
C GLN A 399 29.39 -28.27 -16.70
N LYS A 400 29.53 -29.06 -15.62
CA LYS A 400 28.51 -30.04 -15.22
C LYS A 400 27.24 -29.39 -14.64
N MET A 401 27.36 -28.14 -14.19
CA MET A 401 26.28 -27.37 -13.57
C MET A 401 25.51 -26.55 -14.61
N PHE A 402 26.20 -25.96 -15.58
CA PHE A 402 25.58 -25.10 -16.59
C PHE A 402 26.23 -25.33 -17.95
N ASP A 403 25.41 -25.64 -18.95
CA ASP A 403 25.90 -25.81 -20.33
C ASP A 403 26.05 -24.44 -21.01
N ILE A 404 27.27 -23.90 -20.93
CA ILE A 404 27.62 -22.59 -21.50
C ILE A 404 27.49 -22.60 -23.03
N ASN A 405 27.89 -23.69 -23.70
CA ASN A 405 27.86 -23.76 -25.16
C ASN A 405 26.41 -23.73 -25.68
N LEU A 406 25.52 -24.42 -24.96
CA LEU A 406 24.09 -24.42 -25.25
C LEU A 406 23.49 -23.01 -25.11
N PHE A 407 23.83 -22.31 -24.03
CA PHE A 407 23.35 -20.96 -23.73
C PHE A 407 23.82 -19.93 -24.78
N GLU A 408 25.10 -19.95 -25.15
CA GLU A 408 25.67 -19.05 -26.16
C GLU A 408 25.18 -19.35 -27.58
N ARG A 409 24.92 -20.62 -27.89
CA ARG A 409 24.29 -21.01 -29.16
C ARG A 409 22.89 -20.40 -29.28
N ALA A 410 22.09 -20.48 -28.22
CA ALA A 410 20.75 -19.88 -28.20
C ALA A 410 20.79 -18.35 -28.39
N MET A 411 21.78 -17.66 -27.80
CA MET A 411 22.03 -16.23 -28.04
C MET A 411 22.44 -15.92 -29.50
N SER A 412 23.12 -16.87 -30.16
CA SER A 412 23.60 -16.71 -31.54
C SER A 412 22.46 -16.78 -32.57
N SER A 413 21.49 -17.68 -32.38
CA SER A 413 20.34 -17.83 -33.28
C SER A 413 19.08 -17.09 -32.85
N GLY A 414 18.91 -16.78 -31.56
CA GLY A 414 17.68 -16.19 -31.02
C GLY A 414 16.43 -17.07 -31.20
N LEU A 415 16.62 -18.39 -31.28
CA LEU A 415 15.60 -19.41 -31.54
C LEU A 415 15.83 -20.65 -30.67
N ASP A 416 14.75 -21.34 -30.31
CA ASP A 416 14.80 -22.62 -29.60
C ASP A 416 15.17 -23.77 -30.57
N TYR A 417 16.26 -24.48 -30.31
CA TYR A 417 16.65 -25.64 -31.12
C TYR A 417 15.81 -26.87 -30.77
N ARG A 418 15.05 -27.42 -31.73
CA ARG A 418 14.24 -28.65 -31.55
C ARG A 418 14.85 -29.91 -32.18
N GLY A 419 16.14 -29.87 -32.54
CA GLY A 419 16.88 -30.99 -33.13
C GLY A 419 17.05 -30.90 -34.65
N PRO A 420 17.83 -31.81 -35.27
CA PRO A 420 18.09 -31.79 -36.71
C PRO A 420 16.84 -32.16 -37.51
N GLY A 421 16.48 -31.35 -38.52
CA GLY A 421 15.40 -31.66 -39.47
C GLY A 421 13.97 -31.26 -39.05
N VAL A 422 13.82 -30.44 -38.01
CA VAL A 422 12.53 -29.99 -37.48
C VAL A 422 12.19 -28.60 -38.05
N SER A 423 11.09 -28.48 -38.82
CA SER A 423 10.70 -27.22 -39.49
C SER A 423 10.06 -26.19 -38.54
N TYR A 424 10.09 -24.91 -38.96
CA TYR A 424 9.56 -23.71 -38.29
C TYR A 424 8.15 -23.89 -37.69
N ASP A 425 7.32 -24.76 -38.28
CA ASP A 425 5.89 -24.95 -37.94
C ASP A 425 5.56 -26.06 -36.92
N SER A 426 6.56 -26.75 -36.39
CA SER A 426 6.30 -27.96 -35.59
C SER A 426 6.10 -27.69 -34.09
N GLY A 427 4.92 -27.14 -33.75
CA GLY A 427 4.21 -27.36 -32.48
C GLY A 427 4.15 -26.19 -31.49
N ARG A 428 2.94 -25.70 -31.18
CA ARG A 428 2.65 -24.76 -30.07
C ARG A 428 2.97 -25.42 -28.72
N GLY A 429 3.65 -24.70 -27.83
CA GLY A 429 3.81 -25.06 -26.41
C GLY A 429 2.98 -24.13 -25.52
N ASP A 430 3.39 -23.92 -24.26
CA ASP A 430 2.79 -22.91 -23.36
C ASP A 430 2.92 -21.47 -23.90
N PHE A 431 3.79 -21.25 -24.89
CA PHE A 431 3.95 -20.00 -25.63
C PHE A 431 3.66 -20.17 -27.14
N PRO A 432 3.13 -19.14 -27.82
CA PRO A 432 2.72 -19.23 -29.22
C PRO A 432 3.87 -19.22 -30.26
N GLU A 433 5.08 -18.80 -29.89
CA GLU A 433 6.25 -18.72 -30.79
C GLU A 433 7.48 -19.46 -30.23
N ASN A 434 8.39 -19.91 -31.10
CA ASN A 434 9.66 -20.57 -30.78
C ASN A 434 10.89 -19.63 -30.93
N ALA A 435 10.63 -18.36 -31.20
CA ALA A 435 11.64 -17.31 -31.32
C ALA A 435 11.76 -16.50 -30.04
N TRP A 436 12.93 -15.91 -29.83
CA TRP A 436 13.11 -14.89 -28.81
C TRP A 436 12.21 -13.68 -29.10
N PRO A 437 11.68 -13.02 -28.06
CA PRO A 437 10.77 -11.88 -28.21
C PRO A 437 11.31 -10.85 -29.19
N ASP A 438 10.47 -10.43 -30.14
CA ASP A 438 10.76 -9.31 -31.01
C ASP A 438 10.60 -7.99 -30.24
N GLN A 439 11.62 -7.15 -30.31
CA GLN A 439 11.72 -5.90 -29.57
C GLN A 439 11.76 -4.67 -30.48
N LYS A 440 11.58 -4.85 -31.80
CA LYS A 440 11.64 -3.77 -32.80
C LYS A 440 10.69 -2.62 -32.49
N THR A 441 9.53 -2.89 -31.89
CA THR A 441 8.53 -1.89 -31.51
C THR A 441 9.09 -0.79 -30.59
N HIS A 442 10.03 -1.12 -29.71
CA HIS A 442 10.68 -0.15 -28.81
C HIS A 442 11.61 0.83 -29.54
N PHE A 443 12.00 0.53 -30.79
CA PHE A 443 12.94 1.34 -31.56
C PHE A 443 12.31 2.11 -32.72
N VAL A 444 10.98 2.02 -32.90
CA VAL A 444 10.24 2.66 -34.01
C VAL A 444 10.46 4.17 -34.06
N ASN A 445 10.54 4.83 -32.90
CA ASN A 445 10.75 6.28 -32.81
C ASN A 445 12.23 6.68 -32.67
N THR A 446 13.16 5.76 -32.89
CA THR A 446 14.61 6.00 -32.78
C THR A 446 15.27 6.09 -34.16
N ASN A 447 16.55 6.47 -34.22
CA ASN A 447 17.33 6.49 -35.46
C ASN A 447 17.93 5.12 -35.83
N LEU A 448 17.54 4.03 -35.17
CA LEU A 448 18.04 2.67 -35.43
C LEU A 448 17.34 2.00 -36.62
N ASP A 449 18.11 1.43 -37.54
CA ASP A 449 17.63 0.61 -38.64
C ASP A 449 17.02 -0.69 -38.12
N MET A 450 15.76 -0.93 -38.46
CA MET A 450 14.96 -2.08 -38.03
C MET A 450 14.81 -3.13 -39.15
N SER A 451 15.33 -2.85 -40.35
CA SER A 451 15.23 -3.76 -41.49
C SER A 451 15.96 -5.07 -41.23
N TYR A 452 17.14 -5.01 -40.63
CA TYR A 452 17.86 -6.14 -40.06
C TYR A 452 18.34 -5.80 -38.64
N LEU A 453 17.80 -6.49 -37.63
CA LEU A 453 18.14 -6.25 -36.22
C LEU A 453 18.32 -7.59 -35.48
N PRO A 454 19.57 -7.99 -35.18
CA PRO A 454 19.85 -9.21 -34.44
C PRO A 454 19.20 -9.21 -33.04
N LYS A 455 18.69 -10.36 -32.60
CA LYS A 455 17.89 -10.48 -31.36
C LYS A 455 18.63 -10.04 -30.09
N MET A 456 19.96 -10.15 -30.05
CA MET A 456 20.79 -9.71 -28.92
C MET A 456 20.97 -8.18 -28.83
N VAL A 457 20.87 -7.47 -29.95
CA VAL A 457 21.09 -6.00 -29.97
C VAL A 457 20.05 -5.28 -29.10
N PRO A 458 18.73 -5.53 -29.24
CA PRO A 458 17.72 -4.98 -28.35
C PRO A 458 17.98 -5.23 -26.87
N PHE A 459 18.36 -6.45 -26.48
CA PHE A 459 18.68 -6.77 -25.08
C PHE A 459 19.85 -5.94 -24.56
N SER A 460 20.89 -5.71 -25.37
CA SER A 460 22.02 -4.85 -25.00
C SER A 460 21.59 -3.40 -24.71
N PHE A 461 20.69 -2.85 -25.52
CA PHE A 461 20.19 -1.49 -25.33
C PHE A 461 19.17 -1.40 -24.18
N ALA A 462 18.36 -2.44 -24.01
CA ALA A 462 17.37 -2.55 -22.95
C ALA A 462 17.98 -2.72 -21.55
N ALA A 463 19.13 -3.39 -21.45
CA ALA A 463 19.78 -3.66 -20.18
C ALA A 463 20.54 -2.44 -19.64
N LEU A 464 21.19 -1.64 -20.51
CA LEU A 464 21.95 -0.45 -20.09
C LEU A 464 21.14 0.86 -20.16
N LYS A 465 20.10 0.94 -21.01
CA LYS A 465 19.19 2.09 -21.21
C LYS A 465 19.88 3.45 -21.22
N LYS A 466 20.68 3.72 -22.25
CA LYS A 466 21.21 5.07 -22.50
C LYS A 466 20.14 6.03 -23.08
N PRO A 467 20.16 7.33 -22.73
CA PRO A 467 19.23 8.32 -23.27
C PRO A 467 19.29 8.49 -24.79
N SER A 468 20.49 8.37 -25.38
CA SER A 468 20.69 8.41 -26.83
C SER A 468 21.38 7.15 -27.34
N LEU A 469 20.92 6.62 -28.48
CA LEU A 469 21.53 5.44 -29.11
C LEU A 469 22.92 5.72 -29.70
N GLU A 470 23.26 6.97 -30.00
CA GLU A 470 24.58 7.34 -30.49
C GLU A 470 25.68 7.15 -29.42
N GLU A 471 25.32 7.08 -28.14
CA GLU A 471 26.25 6.79 -27.06
C GLU A 471 26.86 5.37 -27.18
N TYR A 472 26.17 4.44 -27.84
CA TYR A 472 26.69 3.09 -28.12
C TYR A 472 27.76 3.08 -29.22
N LEU A 473 28.06 4.21 -29.86
CA LEU A 473 29.26 4.37 -30.70
C LEU A 473 30.53 4.52 -29.85
N ASP A 474 30.42 4.72 -28.55
CA ASP A 474 31.57 4.64 -27.65
C ASP A 474 31.94 3.17 -27.36
N PRO A 475 33.20 2.74 -27.59
CA PRO A 475 33.64 1.36 -27.35
C PRO A 475 33.36 0.85 -25.94
N LYS A 476 33.45 1.72 -24.92
CA LYS A 476 33.26 1.32 -23.53
C LYS A 476 31.78 1.13 -23.22
N THR A 477 30.94 2.08 -23.63
CA THR A 477 29.48 1.97 -23.49
C THR A 477 28.93 0.75 -24.21
N LEU A 478 29.44 0.44 -25.40
CA LEU A 478 29.05 -0.76 -26.16
C LEU A 478 29.47 -2.05 -25.44
N ALA A 479 30.67 -2.11 -24.86
CA ALA A 479 31.08 -3.26 -24.06
C ALA A 479 30.21 -3.45 -22.80
N GLU A 480 29.91 -2.35 -22.10
CA GLU A 480 29.05 -2.35 -20.91
C GLU A 480 27.62 -2.80 -21.24
N SER A 481 27.09 -2.46 -22.42
CA SER A 481 25.73 -2.83 -22.83
C SER A 481 25.57 -4.33 -23.06
N TYR A 482 26.54 -4.95 -23.72
CA TYR A 482 26.56 -6.40 -23.90
C TYR A 482 26.84 -7.14 -22.59
N GLN A 483 27.68 -6.59 -21.69
CA GLN A 483 27.84 -7.16 -20.36
C GLN A 483 26.52 -7.19 -19.58
N ALA A 484 25.76 -6.09 -19.60
CA ALA A 484 24.47 -6.01 -18.93
C ALA A 484 23.45 -7.01 -19.52
N ALA A 485 23.39 -7.16 -20.85
CA ALA A 485 22.53 -8.14 -21.49
C ALA A 485 22.90 -9.59 -21.14
N TYR A 486 24.20 -9.92 -21.18
CA TYR A 486 24.67 -11.26 -20.81
C TYR A 486 24.35 -11.59 -19.36
N ARG A 487 24.49 -10.64 -18.43
CA ARG A 487 24.13 -10.82 -17.02
C ARG A 487 22.64 -11.07 -16.84
N LEU A 488 21.81 -10.23 -17.45
CA LEU A 488 20.35 -10.36 -17.34
C LEU A 488 19.84 -11.71 -17.87
N LEU A 489 20.28 -12.11 -19.06
CA LEU A 489 19.91 -13.39 -19.66
C LEU A 489 20.45 -14.58 -18.84
N PHE A 490 21.67 -14.46 -18.32
CA PHE A 490 22.28 -15.49 -17.49
C PHE A 490 21.55 -15.64 -16.15
N VAL A 491 21.16 -14.54 -15.49
CA VAL A 491 20.37 -14.57 -14.26
C VAL A 491 19.02 -15.24 -14.49
N ALA A 492 18.30 -14.84 -15.54
CA ALA A 492 17.00 -15.41 -15.87
C ALA A 492 17.07 -16.93 -16.10
N GLN A 493 18.13 -17.42 -16.74
CA GLN A 493 18.33 -18.85 -16.98
C GLN A 493 18.87 -19.59 -15.75
N MET A 494 19.87 -19.03 -15.05
CA MET A 494 20.50 -19.67 -13.90
C MET A 494 19.53 -19.80 -12.70
N ALA A 495 18.63 -18.82 -12.49
CA ALA A 495 17.58 -18.91 -11.47
C ALA A 495 16.66 -20.14 -11.65
N ARG A 496 16.50 -20.63 -12.88
CA ARG A 496 15.74 -21.85 -13.20
C ARG A 496 16.55 -23.12 -13.01
N VAL A 497 17.88 -23.04 -13.18
CA VAL A 497 18.81 -24.16 -12.97
C VAL A 497 18.98 -24.46 -11.47
N LEU A 498 19.01 -23.41 -10.65
CA LEU A 498 19.06 -23.52 -9.19
C LEU A 498 17.69 -23.96 -8.66
N LYS A 499 17.66 -25.00 -7.81
CA LYS A 499 16.42 -25.47 -7.17
C LYS A 499 16.39 -25.04 -5.71
N SER A 500 15.25 -24.51 -5.25
CA SER A 500 15.03 -24.09 -3.86
C SER A 500 14.66 -25.24 -2.90
N ASP A 501 14.91 -26.51 -3.28
CA ASP A 501 14.33 -27.67 -2.60
C ASP A 501 15.11 -28.03 -1.32
N SER A 502 14.57 -27.63 -0.16
CA SER A 502 15.20 -27.73 1.17
C SER A 502 15.32 -29.15 1.76
N GLY A 503 14.88 -30.19 1.04
CA GLY A 503 14.58 -31.50 1.64
C GLY A 503 15.72 -32.53 1.70
N THR A 504 16.71 -32.49 0.81
CA THR A 504 17.66 -33.64 0.67
C THR A 504 19.14 -33.30 0.50
N THR A 505 19.51 -32.06 0.14
CA THR A 505 20.91 -31.64 -0.09
C THR A 505 21.19 -30.21 0.40
N ALA A 506 20.85 -29.94 1.67
CA ALA A 506 21.09 -28.63 2.29
C ALA A 506 22.31 -28.65 3.22
N THR A 507 23.13 -27.59 3.19
CA THR A 507 24.27 -27.42 4.10
C THR A 507 23.93 -26.45 5.22
N HIS A 508 24.35 -26.77 6.45
CA HIS A 508 24.12 -25.93 7.62
C HIS A 508 25.22 -24.86 7.77
N HIS A 509 24.81 -23.62 7.97
CA HIS A 509 25.70 -22.50 8.24
C HIS A 509 25.09 -21.54 9.27
N ASP A 510 25.92 -20.86 10.05
CA ASP A 510 25.43 -19.85 10.99
C ASP A 510 25.22 -18.51 10.26
N GLY A 511 24.13 -17.82 10.59
CA GLY A 511 23.77 -16.53 10.02
C GLY A 511 23.07 -15.64 11.05
N GLN A 512 22.78 -14.40 10.68
CA GLN A 512 22.06 -13.46 11.53
C GLN A 512 20.65 -13.24 11.01
N ARG A 513 19.69 -13.25 11.93
CA ARG A 513 18.30 -12.93 11.71
C ARG A 513 18.00 -11.61 12.42
N THR A 514 17.51 -10.64 11.67
CA THR A 514 17.09 -9.34 12.19
C THR A 514 15.59 -9.18 11.98
N TYR A 515 14.83 -8.99 13.07
CA TYR A 515 13.37 -8.91 13.03
C TYR A 515 12.85 -7.81 13.97
N HIS A 516 11.63 -7.36 13.71
CA HIS A 516 10.94 -6.37 14.52
C HIS A 516 10.19 -7.06 15.67
N THR A 517 10.24 -6.47 16.86
CA THR A 517 9.49 -6.95 18.04
C THR A 517 9.02 -5.75 18.84
N GLN A 518 7.85 -5.86 19.47
CA GLN A 518 7.33 -4.82 20.34
C GLN A 518 7.88 -4.95 21.76
N ALA A 519 8.27 -3.81 22.31
CA ALA A 519 8.66 -3.66 23.71
C ALA A 519 7.69 -2.71 24.41
N LEU A 520 7.17 -3.11 25.56
CA LEU A 520 6.41 -2.23 26.44
C LEU A 520 7.39 -1.36 27.23
N VAL A 521 7.44 -0.07 26.93
CA VAL A 521 8.30 0.90 27.60
C VAL A 521 7.49 1.87 28.45
N LEU A 522 8.06 2.37 29.54
CA LEU A 522 7.51 3.54 30.22
C LEU A 522 7.96 4.79 29.48
N VAL A 523 6.99 5.59 29.03
CA VAL A 523 7.30 6.81 28.28
C VAL A 523 7.89 7.84 29.25
N PRO A 524 9.15 8.26 29.08
CA PRO A 524 9.75 9.26 29.95
C PRO A 524 8.97 10.56 29.85
N GLY A 525 8.52 10.93 28.65
CA GLY A 525 7.68 12.10 28.39
C GLY A 525 6.37 12.14 29.18
N PHE A 526 5.62 11.04 29.31
CA PHE A 526 4.38 11.02 30.11
C PHE A 526 4.65 10.93 31.61
N THR A 527 5.71 10.24 32.03
CA THR A 527 6.13 10.22 33.43
C THR A 527 6.57 11.62 33.89
N TYR A 528 7.31 12.33 33.03
CA TYR A 528 7.70 13.72 33.22
C TYR A 528 6.56 14.72 32.93
N ALA A 529 5.54 14.41 32.11
CA ALA A 529 4.38 15.28 31.84
C ALA A 529 3.25 15.11 32.86
N VAL A 530 3.16 13.98 33.54
CA VAL A 530 2.43 13.85 34.81
C VAL A 530 3.14 14.66 35.91
N GLU A 531 4.46 14.92 35.76
CA GLU A 531 5.22 15.86 36.59
C GLU A 531 5.26 17.32 36.07
N ALA A 532 4.97 17.61 34.79
CA ALA A 532 5.24 18.93 34.18
C ALA A 532 4.14 19.53 33.28
N LEU A 533 3.11 18.78 32.87
CA LEU A 533 1.84 19.29 32.32
C LEU A 533 1.97 20.45 31.30
N ASN A 534 2.46 20.26 30.07
CA ASN A 534 2.36 21.31 29.03
C ASN A 534 2.73 20.88 27.57
N VAL A 535 1.83 21.24 26.63
CA VAL A 535 2.08 21.76 25.25
C VAL A 535 2.06 20.81 24.00
N THR A 536 0.91 20.90 23.30
CA THR A 536 0.57 21.04 21.85
C THR A 536 0.96 20.04 20.74
N MET A 537 -0.03 19.89 19.83
CA MET A 537 -0.24 19.02 18.67
C MET A 537 0.43 19.49 17.36
N ASN A 538 0.56 18.60 16.34
CA ASN A 538 -0.05 18.79 15.00
C ASN A 538 0.07 17.58 14.02
N TRP A 539 -0.78 17.64 12.99
CA TRP A 539 -1.18 16.70 11.90
C TRP A 539 -0.33 16.74 10.60
N GLN A 540 -0.42 15.69 9.76
CA GLN A 540 -0.58 15.75 8.28
C GLN A 540 -0.86 14.37 7.62
N GLY A 541 -1.61 14.34 6.51
CA GLY A 541 -2.16 13.15 5.83
C GLY A 541 -1.55 12.78 4.45
N GLY A 542 -2.27 11.96 3.65
CA GLY A 542 -1.90 11.57 2.28
C GLY A 542 -2.94 10.65 1.58
N THR A 543 -3.01 10.75 0.24
CA THR A 543 -4.00 10.20 -0.71
C THR A 543 -3.59 8.86 -1.35
N THR A 544 -4.54 7.92 -1.54
CA THR A 544 -4.29 6.52 -1.94
C THR A 544 -5.54 5.88 -2.60
N LYS A 545 -5.38 4.75 -3.33
CA LYS A 545 -6.47 3.92 -3.90
C LYS A 545 -7.19 3.07 -2.83
N ASP A 546 -7.24 3.57 -1.60
CA ASP A 546 -7.56 2.78 -0.42
C ASP A 546 -9.01 2.30 -0.42
N GLU A 547 -9.91 3.01 -1.09
CA GLU A 547 -11.33 2.67 -1.13
C GLU A 547 -11.55 1.30 -1.78
N PHE A 548 -10.83 1.01 -2.88
CA PHE A 548 -10.89 -0.28 -3.56
C PHE A 548 -10.27 -1.40 -2.72
N TYR A 549 -9.12 -1.15 -2.06
CA TYR A 549 -8.47 -2.15 -1.22
C TYR A 549 -9.27 -2.46 0.06
N ILE A 550 -9.86 -1.45 0.69
CA ILE A 550 -10.74 -1.61 1.86
C ILE A 550 -12.02 -2.35 1.45
N ALA A 551 -12.62 -2.00 0.31
CA ALA A 551 -13.80 -2.68 -0.20
C ALA A 551 -13.51 -4.15 -0.54
N MET A 552 -12.37 -4.43 -1.20
CA MET A 552 -11.92 -5.77 -1.56
C MET A 552 -11.60 -6.61 -0.32
N SER A 553 -10.85 -6.07 0.64
CA SER A 553 -10.56 -6.76 1.91
C SER A 553 -11.85 -7.04 2.70
N ASN A 554 -12.81 -6.12 2.68
CA ASN A 554 -14.12 -6.34 3.32
C ASN A 554 -14.91 -7.46 2.62
N ALA A 555 -14.85 -7.54 1.28
CA ALA A 555 -15.53 -8.58 0.51
C ALA A 555 -14.88 -9.96 0.65
N LEU A 556 -13.55 -10.06 0.49
CA LEU A 556 -12.82 -11.33 0.45
C LEU A 556 -12.46 -11.88 1.83
N ALA A 557 -12.07 -11.01 2.76
CA ALA A 557 -11.53 -11.38 4.07
C ALA A 557 -12.47 -11.05 5.24
N SER A 558 -13.69 -10.58 4.97
CA SER A 558 -14.63 -10.08 5.99
C SER A 558 -14.00 -9.05 6.93
N SER A 559 -13.01 -8.28 6.44
CA SER A 559 -12.40 -7.20 7.23
C SER A 559 -13.43 -6.11 7.51
N LYS A 560 -13.23 -5.35 8.59
CA LYS A 560 -14.21 -4.34 9.01
C LYS A 560 -14.09 -3.07 8.14
N LEU A 561 -15.22 -2.40 7.88
CA LEU A 561 -15.25 -1.08 7.23
C LEU A 561 -14.69 0.01 8.17
N PRO A 562 -14.36 1.21 7.63
CA PRO A 562 -13.94 2.35 8.44
C PRO A 562 -14.94 2.67 9.57
N LEU A 563 -14.45 3.32 10.64
CA LEU A 563 -15.32 3.70 11.77
C LEU A 563 -16.42 4.65 11.30
N TRP A 564 -17.61 4.53 11.89
CA TRP A 564 -18.79 5.30 11.52
C TRP A 564 -19.22 5.16 10.05
N THR A 565 -18.77 4.09 9.38
CA THR A 565 -19.15 3.77 8.01
C THR A 565 -19.91 2.45 7.99
N ASP A 566 -21.07 2.45 7.33
CA ASP A 566 -21.72 1.23 6.88
C ASP A 566 -21.60 1.12 5.34
N PRO A 567 -22.06 0.02 4.72
CA PRO A 567 -21.92 -0.16 3.27
C PRO A 567 -22.61 0.90 2.42
N ASP A 568 -23.49 1.75 2.96
CA ASP A 568 -24.21 2.74 2.17
C ASP A 568 -23.81 4.18 2.53
N ARG A 569 -23.37 4.42 3.76
CA ARG A 569 -23.30 5.76 4.36
C ARG A 569 -22.14 5.91 5.32
N PHE A 570 -21.63 7.12 5.36
CA PHE A 570 -20.78 7.61 6.43
C PHE A 570 -21.63 8.42 7.42
N TYR A 571 -21.45 8.19 8.71
CA TYR A 571 -22.14 8.89 9.78
C TYR A 571 -21.19 9.84 10.48
N LEU A 572 -21.65 11.05 10.81
CA LEU A 572 -20.82 11.99 11.56
C LEU A 572 -20.46 11.35 12.91
N PRO A 573 -19.16 11.21 13.21
CA PRO A 573 -18.73 10.61 14.45
C PRO A 573 -19.21 11.40 15.65
N VAL A 574 -19.77 10.69 16.63
CA VAL A 574 -20.12 11.25 17.94
C VAL A 574 -19.14 10.70 18.96
N THR A 575 -18.63 11.56 19.83
CA THR A 575 -17.77 11.11 20.94
C THR A 575 -18.57 10.20 21.86
N LEU A 576 -18.27 8.90 21.82
CA LEU A 576 -18.89 7.90 22.69
C LEU A 576 -18.29 7.96 24.10
N PRO A 577 -19.06 7.62 25.14
CA PRO A 577 -18.50 7.31 26.44
C PRO A 577 -17.54 6.12 26.27
N GLY A 578 -16.25 6.29 26.58
CA GLY A 578 -15.17 5.31 26.33
C GLY A 578 -15.23 4.05 27.19
N ASP A 579 -16.34 3.31 27.12
CA ASP A 579 -16.59 2.10 27.89
C ASP A 579 -16.14 0.86 27.11
N THR A 580 -15.19 0.10 27.64
CA THR A 580 -14.52 -1.02 26.93
C THR A 580 -15.19 -2.37 27.14
N GLN A 581 -16.39 -2.42 27.73
CA GLN A 581 -17.08 -3.69 27.96
C GLN A 581 -17.65 -4.28 26.67
N ALA A 582 -17.22 -5.51 26.36
CA ALA A 582 -17.74 -6.27 25.23
C ALA A 582 -19.27 -6.47 25.34
N GLY A 583 -20.00 -6.09 24.28
CA GLY A 583 -21.45 -6.24 24.17
C GLY A 583 -22.27 -4.99 24.50
N ILE A 584 -21.63 -3.87 24.86
CA ILE A 584 -22.32 -2.58 25.01
C ILE A 584 -22.48 -1.92 23.66
N ASN A 585 -23.71 -1.52 23.34
CA ASN A 585 -24.00 -0.80 22.10
C ASN A 585 -24.61 0.56 22.43
N TYR A 586 -24.29 1.59 21.65
CA TYR A 586 -24.85 2.93 21.80
C TYR A 586 -25.73 3.26 20.62
N THR A 587 -26.98 3.60 20.85
CA THR A 587 -27.88 4.15 19.84
C THR A 587 -27.92 5.67 19.94
N ILE A 588 -27.50 6.37 18.89
CA ILE A 588 -27.30 7.82 18.87
C ILE A 588 -27.92 8.41 17.61
N SER A 589 -28.52 9.59 17.74
CA SER A 589 -28.95 10.37 16.58
C SER A 589 -27.79 11.24 16.08
N THR A 590 -27.33 11.01 14.86
CA THR A 590 -26.27 11.78 14.19
C THR A 590 -26.66 12.07 12.74
N GLU A 591 -25.97 13.00 12.09
CA GLU A 591 -26.14 13.23 10.64
C GLU A 591 -25.35 12.19 9.85
N TYR A 592 -25.84 11.84 8.66
CA TYR A 592 -25.14 10.98 7.72
C TYR A 592 -24.87 11.72 6.41
N PHE A 593 -23.84 11.24 5.72
CA PHE A 593 -23.47 11.59 4.37
C PHE A 593 -23.40 10.30 3.57
N GLY A 594 -24.05 10.28 2.43
CA GLY A 594 -23.97 9.19 1.48
C GLY A 594 -24.17 9.71 0.08
N ALA A 595 -24.06 8.81 -0.88
CA ALA A 595 -24.51 9.09 -2.23
C ALA A 595 -25.78 8.31 -2.52
N SER A 596 -26.60 8.85 -3.42
CA SER A 596 -27.65 8.12 -4.09
C SER A 596 -27.43 8.24 -5.57
N LEU A 597 -27.48 7.12 -6.27
CA LEU A 597 -27.26 7.08 -7.70
C LEU A 597 -28.60 7.12 -8.44
N GLY A 598 -28.90 8.24 -9.10
CA GLY A 598 -30.09 8.39 -9.94
C GLY A 598 -29.80 7.90 -11.35
N CYS A 599 -30.22 6.67 -11.69
CA CYS A 599 -29.95 6.06 -12.99
C CYS A 599 -31.19 6.03 -13.89
N GLN A 600 -30.98 6.28 -15.18
CA GLN A 600 -31.96 6.08 -16.25
C GLN A 600 -31.40 5.17 -17.33
N GLU A 601 -32.28 4.44 -18.00
CA GLU A 601 -31.87 3.56 -19.11
C GLU A 601 -31.42 4.42 -20.29
N LEU A 602 -30.18 4.21 -20.72
CA LEU A 602 -29.63 4.92 -21.86
C LEU A 602 -30.02 4.14 -23.12
N THR A 603 -30.99 4.67 -23.88
CA THR A 603 -31.58 4.00 -25.06
C THR A 603 -31.20 4.64 -26.38
N SER A 604 -30.72 5.89 -26.36
CA SER A 604 -30.34 6.66 -27.55
C SER A 604 -28.92 7.20 -27.39
N TRP A 605 -28.03 6.79 -28.30
CA TRP A 605 -26.65 7.25 -28.40
C TRP A 605 -26.18 7.09 -29.85
N GLU A 606 -25.13 7.84 -30.21
CA GLU A 606 -24.46 7.73 -31.50
C GLU A 606 -23.01 7.32 -31.26
N THR A 607 -22.48 6.42 -32.10
CA THR A 607 -21.07 6.07 -32.07
C THR A 607 -20.34 6.85 -33.14
N LYS A 608 -19.26 7.52 -32.76
CA LYS A 608 -18.45 8.33 -33.65
C LYS A 608 -17.00 7.86 -33.60
N ASP A 609 -16.56 7.30 -34.71
CA ASP A 609 -15.17 6.89 -34.86
C ASP A 609 -14.28 8.13 -35.05
N ILE A 610 -13.33 8.29 -34.14
CA ILE A 610 -12.19 9.18 -34.31
C ILE A 610 -11.20 8.42 -35.17
N LYS A 611 -10.90 8.97 -36.34
CA LYS A 611 -9.92 8.39 -37.25
C LYS A 611 -8.61 9.15 -37.13
N ASP A 612 -7.52 8.40 -37.11
CA ASP A 612 -6.18 8.96 -37.24
C ASP A 612 -5.97 9.57 -38.64
N GLU A 613 -4.84 10.22 -38.85
CA GLU A 613 -4.49 10.84 -40.14
C GLU A 613 -4.41 9.83 -41.31
N SER A 614 -4.31 8.53 -41.01
CA SER A 614 -4.30 7.44 -42.01
C SER A 614 -5.72 6.96 -42.40
N GLY A 615 -6.75 7.46 -41.72
CA GLY A 615 -8.13 7.02 -41.89
C GLY A 615 -8.48 5.74 -41.13
N SER A 616 -7.56 5.22 -40.30
CA SER A 616 -7.78 4.10 -39.39
C SER A 616 -8.50 4.61 -38.13
N ILE A 617 -9.38 3.79 -37.54
CA ILE A 617 -10.11 4.18 -36.33
C ILE A 617 -9.13 4.14 -35.15
N GLU A 618 -8.91 5.29 -34.52
CA GLU A 618 -8.03 5.49 -33.35
C GLU A 618 -8.80 5.23 -32.05
N SER A 619 -10.03 5.74 -31.96
CA SER A 619 -10.95 5.48 -30.86
C SER A 619 -12.40 5.69 -31.32
N SER A 620 -13.36 5.18 -30.57
CA SER A 620 -14.78 5.41 -30.84
C SER A 620 -15.41 6.13 -29.65
N LEU A 621 -16.06 7.25 -29.92
CA LEU A 621 -16.83 7.98 -28.91
C LEU A 621 -18.27 7.50 -28.92
N LEU A 622 -18.82 7.24 -27.74
CA LEU A 622 -20.26 7.10 -27.57
C LEU A 622 -20.82 8.46 -27.14
N GLU A 623 -21.46 9.15 -28.08
CA GLU A 623 -22.10 10.46 -27.88
C GLU A 623 -23.57 10.28 -27.46
N PHE A 624 -24.00 11.05 -26.46
CA PHE A 624 -25.36 11.05 -25.96
C PHE A 624 -25.74 12.42 -25.41
N ASN A 625 -27.04 12.72 -25.43
CA ASN A 625 -27.56 14.02 -25.05
C ASN A 625 -28.14 13.99 -23.63
N ILE A 626 -27.71 14.93 -22.79
CA ILE A 626 -28.31 15.20 -21.48
C ILE A 626 -29.16 16.46 -21.59
N MET A 627 -30.44 16.36 -21.19
CA MET A 627 -31.33 17.51 -21.05
C MET A 627 -31.13 18.13 -19.66
N GLN A 628 -30.78 19.42 -19.64
CA GLN A 628 -30.58 20.16 -18.40
C GLN A 628 -31.92 20.71 -17.86
N PRO A 629 -31.99 21.06 -16.56
CA PRO A 629 -33.21 21.62 -15.94
C PRO A 629 -33.68 22.95 -16.56
N ASP A 630 -32.80 23.70 -17.21
CA ASP A 630 -33.12 24.96 -17.92
C ASP A 630 -33.68 24.75 -19.33
N GLY A 631 -33.80 23.48 -19.77
CA GLY A 631 -34.26 23.09 -21.10
C GLY A 631 -33.16 23.08 -22.18
N SER A 632 -31.91 23.39 -21.83
CA SER A 632 -30.77 23.24 -22.74
C SER A 632 -30.39 21.76 -22.92
N ILE A 633 -29.78 21.43 -24.06
CA ILE A 633 -29.29 20.08 -24.36
C ILE A 633 -27.77 20.13 -24.42
N THR A 634 -27.12 19.26 -23.65
CA THR A 634 -25.65 19.11 -23.62
C THR A 634 -25.26 17.79 -24.27
N ASN A 635 -24.40 17.85 -25.28
CA ASN A 635 -23.80 16.65 -25.86
C ASN A 635 -22.64 16.20 -24.97
N CYS A 636 -22.75 14.99 -24.44
CA CYS A 636 -21.75 14.34 -23.60
C CYS A 636 -21.23 13.09 -24.32
N SER A 637 -20.03 12.65 -23.98
CA SER A 637 -19.54 11.39 -24.52
C SER A 637 -18.63 10.65 -23.56
N ILE A 638 -18.48 9.36 -23.82
CA ILE A 638 -17.47 8.51 -23.21
C ILE A 638 -16.58 7.93 -24.29
N ASP A 639 -15.33 7.68 -23.94
CA ASP A 639 -14.43 6.89 -24.76
C ASP A 639 -14.77 5.41 -24.61
N PHE A 640 -14.81 4.67 -25.72
CA PHE A 640 -15.27 3.29 -25.75
C PHE A 640 -14.71 2.52 -26.95
N SER A 641 -14.22 1.29 -26.73
CA SER A 641 -13.78 0.40 -27.81
C SER A 641 -14.92 -0.52 -28.27
N ILE A 642 -15.35 -0.39 -29.53
CA ILE A 642 -16.45 -1.20 -30.10
C ILE A 642 -15.94 -2.56 -30.58
N ASP A 643 -14.70 -2.64 -31.03
CA ASP A 643 -14.18 -3.80 -31.77
C ASP A 643 -13.49 -4.82 -30.86
N PRO A 644 -13.85 -6.12 -30.95
CA PRO A 644 -13.19 -7.16 -30.19
C PRO A 644 -11.82 -7.45 -30.82
N PRO A 645 -10.83 -7.87 -30.00
CA PRO A 645 -9.57 -8.37 -30.54
C PRO A 645 -9.77 -9.50 -31.55
N ALA A 646 -8.92 -9.55 -32.58
CA ALA A 646 -9.08 -10.45 -33.73
C ALA A 646 -9.10 -11.95 -33.39
N TYR A 647 -8.56 -12.33 -32.23
CA TYR A 647 -8.47 -13.70 -31.75
C TYR A 647 -9.73 -14.18 -31.00
N ILE A 648 -10.63 -13.26 -30.64
CA ILE A 648 -11.86 -13.60 -29.95
C ILE A 648 -12.90 -14.07 -30.97
N SER A 649 -13.44 -15.27 -30.73
CA SER A 649 -14.50 -15.85 -31.54
C SER A 649 -15.47 -16.63 -30.66
N GLY A 650 -16.75 -16.62 -31.01
CA GLY A 650 -17.81 -17.24 -30.20
C GLY A 650 -18.45 -16.24 -29.22
N PRO A 651 -19.23 -16.76 -28.24
CA PRO A 651 -19.88 -15.92 -27.23
C PRO A 651 -18.88 -15.02 -26.51
N SER A 652 -19.21 -13.74 -26.37
CA SER A 652 -18.34 -12.71 -25.77
C SER A 652 -19.13 -11.73 -24.92
N SER A 653 -18.45 -11.18 -23.92
CA SER A 653 -18.95 -10.21 -22.94
C SER A 653 -18.13 -8.92 -23.00
N LEU A 654 -18.73 -7.83 -22.53
CA LEU A 654 -18.12 -6.51 -22.43
C LEU A 654 -18.81 -5.70 -21.34
N GLU A 655 -18.00 -5.10 -20.49
CA GLU A 655 -18.39 -4.27 -19.36
C GLU A 655 -17.92 -2.83 -19.58
N ILE A 656 -18.78 -1.88 -19.24
CA ILE A 656 -18.53 -0.45 -19.41
C ILE A 656 -18.76 0.23 -18.07
N SER A 657 -17.79 1.03 -17.63
CA SER A 657 -17.88 1.96 -16.50
C SER A 657 -17.03 3.18 -16.83
N ALA A 658 -17.65 4.36 -16.93
CA ALA A 658 -16.92 5.58 -17.28
C ALA A 658 -17.63 6.84 -16.81
N VAL A 659 -16.86 7.84 -16.36
CA VAL A 659 -17.33 9.22 -16.19
C VAL A 659 -17.52 9.88 -17.56
N ALA A 660 -18.64 10.58 -17.76
CA ALA A 660 -18.90 11.28 -19.01
C ALA A 660 -18.05 12.56 -19.15
N GLY A 661 -17.49 12.81 -20.34
CA GLY A 661 -16.53 13.87 -20.62
C GLY A 661 -17.11 15.13 -21.29
N PHE A 662 -16.22 16.01 -21.76
CA PHE A 662 -16.48 17.24 -22.56
C PHE A 662 -17.06 18.49 -21.86
N SER A 663 -17.76 18.37 -20.73
CA SER A 663 -18.18 19.52 -19.92
C SER A 663 -18.28 19.20 -18.42
N GLU A 664 -18.25 20.21 -17.54
CA GLU A 664 -18.46 20.01 -16.08
C GLU A 664 -19.81 19.34 -15.79
N VAL A 665 -20.85 19.68 -16.55
CA VAL A 665 -22.17 19.04 -16.45
C VAL A 665 -22.11 17.56 -16.82
N CYS A 666 -21.29 17.18 -17.81
CA CYS A 666 -21.12 15.78 -18.17
C CYS A 666 -20.33 15.02 -17.10
N LYS A 667 -19.28 15.62 -16.52
CA LYS A 667 -18.44 14.98 -15.49
C LYS A 667 -19.19 14.61 -14.21
N GLU A 668 -20.36 15.20 -13.98
CA GLU A 668 -21.27 14.80 -12.91
C GLU A 668 -22.02 13.49 -13.19
N ASN A 669 -21.86 12.87 -14.36
CA ASN A 669 -22.59 11.67 -14.76
C ASN A 669 -21.66 10.50 -15.07
N ILE A 670 -22.14 9.30 -14.79
CA ILE A 670 -21.47 8.02 -15.00
C ILE A 670 -22.29 7.23 -16.02
N VAL A 671 -21.60 6.64 -17.00
CA VAL A 671 -22.17 5.68 -17.92
C VAL A 671 -21.69 4.29 -17.52
N ALA A 672 -22.61 3.35 -17.36
CA ALA A 672 -22.28 1.96 -17.10
C ALA A 672 -23.12 1.02 -17.96
N GLY A 673 -22.58 -0.12 -18.37
CA GLY A 673 -23.27 -1.05 -19.26
C GLY A 673 -22.64 -2.43 -19.37
N TRP A 674 -23.44 -3.39 -19.80
CA TRP A 674 -23.05 -4.79 -20.02
C TRP A 674 -23.61 -5.25 -21.36
N TRP A 675 -22.72 -5.71 -22.24
CA TRP A 675 -23.06 -6.16 -23.57
C TRP A 675 -22.70 -7.65 -23.70
N ARG A 676 -23.46 -8.34 -24.53
CA ARG A 676 -23.27 -9.74 -24.91
C ARG A 676 -23.41 -9.86 -26.40
N GLY A 677 -22.57 -10.68 -27.00
CA GLY A 677 -22.68 -10.96 -28.42
C GLY A 677 -21.87 -12.15 -28.85
N ASN A 678 -21.88 -12.40 -30.15
CA ASN A 678 -21.06 -13.42 -30.76
C ASN A 678 -19.98 -12.74 -31.61
N ALA A 679 -18.72 -12.86 -31.17
CA ALA A 679 -17.60 -12.30 -31.89
C ALA A 679 -17.23 -13.18 -33.09
N SER A 680 -17.07 -12.56 -34.25
CA SER A 680 -16.58 -13.20 -35.47
C SER A 680 -15.74 -12.18 -36.24
N ASN A 681 -14.45 -12.48 -36.43
CA ASN A 681 -13.54 -11.73 -37.31
C ASN A 681 -13.58 -10.20 -37.07
N ARG A 682 -13.24 -9.76 -35.84
CA ARG A 682 -13.23 -8.35 -35.39
C ARG A 682 -14.59 -7.63 -35.42
N THR A 683 -15.69 -8.39 -35.50
CA THR A 683 -17.04 -7.83 -35.39
C THR A 683 -17.80 -8.61 -34.32
N VAL A 684 -18.65 -7.93 -33.54
CA VAL A 684 -19.56 -8.60 -32.60
C VAL A 684 -20.99 -8.39 -33.04
N GLU A 685 -21.71 -9.50 -33.23
CA GLU A 685 -23.16 -9.47 -33.29
C GLU A 685 -23.72 -9.39 -31.86
N VAL A 686 -24.10 -8.18 -31.43
CA VAL A 686 -24.65 -7.96 -30.08
C VAL A 686 -26.02 -8.61 -29.95
N THR A 687 -26.12 -9.62 -29.08
CA THR A 687 -27.34 -10.39 -28.82
C THR A 687 -28.16 -9.83 -27.67
N SER A 688 -27.50 -9.21 -26.69
CA SER A 688 -28.14 -8.62 -25.51
C SER A 688 -27.30 -7.46 -25.00
N LYS A 689 -27.93 -6.37 -24.58
CA LYS A 689 -27.23 -5.20 -24.03
C LYS A 689 -28.07 -4.52 -22.98
N THR A 690 -27.41 -3.88 -22.03
CA THR A 690 -28.03 -2.99 -21.06
C THR A 690 -27.09 -1.84 -20.80
N MET A 691 -27.60 -0.62 -20.83
CA MET A 691 -26.84 0.61 -20.58
C MET A 691 -27.62 1.53 -19.66
N MET A 692 -26.89 2.21 -18.79
CA MET A 692 -27.46 3.18 -17.87
C MET A 692 -26.61 4.44 -17.82
N LEU A 693 -27.31 5.57 -17.68
CA LEU A 693 -26.75 6.87 -17.38
C LEU A 693 -27.15 7.22 -15.94
N CYS A 694 -26.16 7.38 -15.09
CA CYS A 694 -26.31 7.53 -13.66
C CYS A 694 -25.77 8.88 -13.21
N ARG A 695 -26.58 9.62 -12.45
CA ARG A 695 -26.18 10.87 -11.81
C ARG A 695 -26.15 10.68 -10.30
N PRO A 696 -24.96 10.63 -9.67
CA PRO A 696 -24.88 10.63 -8.22
C PRO A 696 -25.38 11.95 -7.65
N GLN A 697 -26.09 11.82 -6.54
CA GLN A 697 -26.58 12.94 -5.74
C GLN A 697 -26.09 12.72 -4.32
N LEU A 698 -25.51 13.76 -3.73
CA LEU A 698 -25.18 13.73 -2.32
C LEU A 698 -26.48 13.68 -1.51
N VAL A 699 -26.57 12.69 -0.62
CA VAL A 699 -27.70 12.54 0.30
C VAL A 699 -27.21 12.77 1.70
N THR A 700 -27.86 13.70 2.40
CA THR A 700 -27.61 14.00 3.80
C THR A 700 -28.90 13.92 4.61
N GLY A 701 -28.77 13.74 5.91
CA GLY A 701 -29.88 13.83 6.85
C GLY A 701 -29.55 13.18 8.18
N SER A 702 -30.55 13.09 9.06
CA SER A 702 -30.36 12.52 10.39
C SER A 702 -30.65 11.01 10.41
N ALA A 703 -29.83 10.27 11.14
CA ALA A 703 -29.98 8.84 11.39
C ALA A 703 -29.73 8.49 12.86
N GLU A 704 -30.49 7.51 13.34
CA GLU A 704 -30.27 6.82 14.59
C GLU A 704 -29.35 5.62 14.32
N VAL A 705 -28.11 5.67 14.80
CA VAL A 705 -27.11 4.63 14.61
C VAL A 705 -26.81 3.94 15.92
N THR A 706 -26.84 2.61 15.89
CA THR A 706 -26.39 1.73 16.94
C THR A 706 -24.96 1.33 16.64
N VAL A 707 -24.04 1.77 17.46
CA VAL A 707 -22.59 1.52 17.33
C VAL A 707 -22.09 0.67 18.47
N ASP A 708 -21.04 -0.11 18.21
CA ASP A 708 -20.22 -0.67 19.26
C ASP A 708 -19.40 0.46 19.95
N PRO A 709 -18.67 0.17 21.03
CA PRO A 709 -17.91 1.19 21.74
C PRO A 709 -16.76 1.80 20.92
N ASP A 710 -16.33 1.15 19.84
CA ASP A 710 -15.30 1.66 18.92
C ASP A 710 -15.89 2.62 17.87
N GLY A 711 -17.22 2.79 17.82
CA GLY A 711 -17.90 3.59 16.81
C GLY A 711 -18.17 2.82 15.51
N ARG A 712 -18.13 1.49 15.53
CA ARG A 712 -18.52 0.67 14.37
C ARG A 712 -20.02 0.49 14.33
N ILE A 713 -20.60 0.69 13.15
CA ILE A 713 -22.04 0.59 12.95
C ILE A 713 -22.47 -0.88 13.05
N LEU A 714 -23.34 -1.17 14.01
CA LEU A 714 -24.01 -2.46 14.16
C LEU A 714 -25.39 -2.42 13.49
N HIS A 715 -26.10 -1.31 13.63
CA HIS A 715 -27.39 -1.09 12.98
C HIS A 715 -27.65 0.41 12.81
N SER A 716 -27.99 0.86 11.60
CA SER A 716 -28.43 2.22 11.32
C SER A 716 -29.92 2.30 10.97
N LYS A 717 -30.59 3.40 11.36
CA LYS A 717 -31.98 3.71 11.04
C LYS A 717 -32.13 5.19 10.68
N ILE A 718 -32.64 5.49 9.50
CA ILE A 718 -32.79 6.87 9.03
C ILE A 718 -34.00 7.54 9.69
N LEU A 719 -33.81 8.76 10.22
CA LEU A 719 -34.83 9.54 10.92
C LEU A 719 -35.43 10.64 10.03
N GLY A 720 -34.66 11.19 9.09
CA GLY A 720 -35.12 12.21 8.15
C GLY A 720 -34.18 12.38 6.96
N TYR A 721 -34.73 12.84 5.83
CA TYR A 721 -33.99 13.16 4.61
C TYR A 721 -33.95 14.68 4.45
N SER A 722 -32.75 15.28 4.31
CA SER A 722 -32.63 16.66 3.85
C SER A 722 -32.41 16.65 2.34
N ASN A 723 -33.49 16.63 1.57
CA ASN A 723 -33.39 16.90 0.13
C ASN A 723 -33.19 18.42 -0.06
N GLY A 724 -31.93 18.88 -0.03
CA GLY A 724 -31.58 20.19 -0.62
C GLY A 724 -31.16 21.33 0.31
N SER A 725 -30.51 21.08 1.44
CA SER A 725 -29.76 22.12 2.17
C SER A 725 -28.28 21.73 2.35
N ALA A 726 -27.67 21.21 1.29
CA ALA A 726 -26.24 20.98 1.22
C ALA A 726 -25.34 22.24 1.41
N PRO A 727 -25.74 23.48 1.05
CA PRO A 727 -24.79 24.62 1.07
C PRO A 727 -24.20 25.00 2.43
N GLU A 728 -24.80 24.59 3.56
CA GLU A 728 -24.26 24.92 4.89
C GLU A 728 -23.01 24.09 5.25
N TYR A 729 -22.84 22.91 4.65
CA TYR A 729 -21.70 22.03 4.92
C TYR A 729 -20.53 22.23 3.97
N PHE A 730 -20.76 22.85 2.81
CA PHE A 730 -19.75 23.02 1.77
C PHE A 730 -19.37 24.48 1.61
N THR A 731 -18.06 24.74 1.59
CA THR A 731 -17.52 26.06 1.23
C THR A 731 -17.54 26.33 -0.27
N THR A 732 -17.77 25.28 -1.07
CA THR A 732 -17.87 25.28 -2.55
C THR A 732 -19.15 24.55 -2.99
N ASP A 733 -19.29 24.22 -4.29
CA ASP A 733 -20.49 23.52 -4.75
C ASP A 733 -20.46 22.06 -4.27
N PRO A 734 -21.57 21.51 -3.73
CA PRO A 734 -21.66 20.08 -3.39
C PRO A 734 -21.29 19.13 -4.54
N SER A 735 -21.43 19.56 -5.80
CA SER A 735 -20.98 18.79 -6.97
C SER A 735 -19.46 18.59 -7.01
N ASP A 736 -18.67 19.48 -6.40
CA ASP A 736 -17.20 19.35 -6.35
C ASP A 736 -16.75 18.08 -5.62
N LEU A 737 -17.46 17.68 -4.55
CA LEU A 737 -17.16 16.44 -3.83
C LEU A 737 -17.45 15.22 -4.70
N ILE A 738 -18.50 15.27 -5.52
CA ILE A 738 -18.86 14.19 -6.45
C ILE A 738 -17.81 14.11 -7.56
N LEU A 739 -17.40 15.24 -8.12
CA LEU A 739 -16.34 15.31 -9.14
C LEU A 739 -15.01 14.78 -8.61
N GLN A 740 -14.65 15.10 -7.36
CA GLN A 740 -13.48 14.54 -6.70
C GLN A 740 -13.65 13.03 -6.46
N ALA A 741 -14.82 12.59 -5.97
CA ALA A 741 -15.08 11.18 -5.72
C ALA A 741 -14.97 10.34 -7.01
N HIS A 742 -15.47 10.84 -8.15
CA HIS A 742 -15.33 10.18 -9.45
C HIS A 742 -13.87 9.85 -9.81
N GLN A 743 -12.90 10.68 -9.43
CA GLN A 743 -11.47 10.41 -9.67
C GLN A 743 -10.94 9.20 -8.90
N TYR A 744 -11.62 8.80 -7.81
CA TYR A 744 -11.18 7.74 -6.92
C TYR A 744 -12.07 6.49 -6.96
N ILE A 745 -13.29 6.54 -7.51
CA ILE A 745 -14.25 5.42 -7.44
C ILE A 745 -14.70 4.88 -8.79
N ILE A 746 -14.42 5.57 -9.91
CA ILE A 746 -14.77 5.12 -11.27
C ILE A 746 -13.49 4.77 -12.02
N ASP A 747 -13.38 3.51 -12.41
CA ASP A 747 -12.28 2.98 -13.22
C ASP A 747 -12.67 2.95 -14.69
N HIS A 748 -11.75 3.33 -15.57
CA HIS A 748 -11.99 3.51 -17.00
C HIS A 748 -11.34 2.38 -17.81
N SER A 749 -12.03 1.26 -17.99
CA SER A 749 -11.65 0.22 -18.96
C SER A 749 -12.87 -0.55 -19.48
N SER A 750 -12.82 -0.98 -20.73
CA SER A 750 -13.87 -1.75 -21.39
C SER A 750 -13.26 -2.59 -22.52
N ASP A 751 -13.13 -3.89 -22.32
CA ASP A 751 -12.56 -4.82 -23.29
C ASP A 751 -13.50 -6.00 -23.54
N TRP A 752 -13.67 -6.40 -24.81
CA TRP A 752 -14.40 -7.61 -25.14
C TRP A 752 -13.60 -8.85 -24.72
N HIS A 753 -14.27 -9.81 -24.09
CA HIS A 753 -13.65 -11.06 -23.65
C HIS A 753 -14.59 -12.27 -23.84
N ASN A 754 -14.04 -13.48 -23.94
CA ASN A 754 -14.80 -14.75 -24.10
C ASN A 754 -14.64 -15.70 -22.90
N ASP A 755 -14.13 -15.19 -21.80
CA ASP A 755 -14.04 -15.84 -20.49
C ASP A 755 -14.95 -15.10 -19.49
N SER A 756 -14.89 -15.44 -18.20
CA SER A 756 -15.68 -14.75 -17.16
C SER A 756 -14.81 -13.88 -16.24
N PHE A 757 -13.69 -13.34 -16.73
CA PHE A 757 -12.79 -12.48 -15.95
C PHE A 757 -13.09 -10.99 -16.17
N PRO A 758 -12.97 -10.14 -15.14
CA PRO A 758 -13.30 -8.71 -15.25
C PRO A 758 -12.18 -7.92 -15.94
N SER A 759 -12.55 -6.92 -16.72
CA SER A 759 -11.65 -5.97 -17.37
C SER A 759 -11.39 -4.68 -16.58
N ASP A 760 -12.12 -4.43 -15.49
CA ASP A 760 -12.05 -3.19 -14.68
C ASP A 760 -12.31 -3.42 -13.18
N TRP A 761 -11.87 -2.47 -12.34
CA TRP A 761 -12.01 -2.56 -10.87
C TRP A 761 -13.47 -2.51 -10.39
N ASN A 762 -14.35 -1.77 -11.09
CA ASN A 762 -15.76 -1.70 -10.70
C ASN A 762 -16.44 -3.06 -10.88
N ASN A 763 -16.26 -3.72 -12.03
CA ASN A 763 -16.84 -5.03 -12.31
C ASN A 763 -16.15 -6.17 -11.54
N TYR A 764 -14.85 -6.05 -11.24
CA TYR A 764 -14.18 -6.95 -10.29
C TYR A 764 -14.83 -6.90 -8.91
N LEU A 765 -15.04 -5.69 -8.33
CA LEU A 765 -15.71 -5.56 -7.04
C LEU A 765 -17.16 -6.04 -7.06
N ILE A 766 -17.88 -5.80 -8.16
CA ILE A 766 -19.24 -6.31 -8.37
C ILE A 766 -19.25 -7.85 -8.29
N ALA A 767 -18.31 -8.49 -8.98
CA ALA A 767 -18.20 -9.94 -9.01
C ALA A 767 -17.88 -10.50 -7.63
N GLU A 768 -16.86 -9.98 -6.95
CA GLU A 768 -16.44 -10.48 -5.63
C GLU A 768 -17.45 -10.19 -4.51
N THR A 769 -18.16 -9.06 -4.57
CA THR A 769 -19.00 -8.60 -3.44
C THR A 769 -20.44 -9.09 -3.52
N PHE A 770 -21.02 -9.20 -4.72
CA PHE A 770 -22.48 -9.32 -4.84
C PHE A 770 -22.97 -10.57 -5.57
N ILE A 771 -22.36 -10.93 -6.71
CA ILE A 771 -23.02 -11.82 -7.67
C ILE A 771 -22.11 -12.86 -8.35
N GLY A 772 -20.82 -12.92 -8.00
CA GLY A 772 -19.84 -13.76 -8.69
C GLY A 772 -19.61 -13.32 -10.13
N ASP A 773 -19.18 -14.24 -10.97
CA ASP A 773 -18.82 -14.01 -12.37
C ASP A 773 -20.02 -13.84 -13.32
N ARG A 774 -21.26 -13.84 -12.83
CA ARG A 774 -22.49 -13.77 -13.64
C ARG A 774 -22.54 -12.57 -14.59
N PHE A 775 -22.09 -11.39 -14.14
CA PHE A 775 -22.09 -10.18 -14.98
C PHE A 775 -20.96 -10.16 -15.99
N LEU A 776 -20.04 -11.13 -15.93
CA LEU A 776 -18.89 -11.30 -16.82
C LEU A 776 -19.09 -12.50 -17.76
N ASP A 777 -19.89 -13.48 -17.38
CA ASP A 777 -20.07 -14.72 -18.15
C ASP A 777 -20.70 -14.44 -19.54
N PRO A 778 -20.01 -14.76 -20.64
CA PRO A 778 -20.46 -14.54 -22.01
C PRO A 778 -21.56 -15.52 -22.45
N GLN A 779 -21.75 -16.63 -21.73
CA GLN A 779 -22.79 -17.63 -22.00
C GLN A 779 -24.16 -17.22 -21.42
N LEU A 780 -24.17 -16.23 -20.52
CA LEU A 780 -25.38 -15.71 -19.90
C LEU A 780 -25.84 -14.42 -20.59
N PRO A 781 -27.15 -14.11 -20.58
CA PRO A 781 -27.64 -12.84 -21.09
C PRO A 781 -27.16 -11.67 -20.22
N ALA A 782 -27.08 -10.48 -20.82
CA ALA A 782 -26.74 -9.26 -20.09
C ALA A 782 -27.73 -9.05 -18.92
N PRO A 783 -27.28 -8.47 -17.80
CA PRO A 783 -28.16 -8.17 -16.68
C PRO A 783 -29.29 -7.23 -17.12
N THR A 784 -30.47 -7.43 -16.57
CA THR A 784 -31.58 -6.48 -16.80
C THR A 784 -31.25 -5.13 -16.17
N PHE A 785 -31.79 -4.03 -16.71
CA PHE A 785 -31.57 -2.67 -16.18
C PHE A 785 -31.77 -2.59 -14.66
N ASN A 786 -32.84 -3.17 -14.13
CA ASN A 786 -33.12 -3.16 -12.69
C ASN A 786 -32.06 -3.92 -11.87
N GLN A 787 -31.54 -5.04 -12.39
CA GLN A 787 -30.46 -5.78 -11.72
C GLN A 787 -29.15 -4.99 -11.73
N ALA A 788 -28.82 -4.42 -12.88
CA ALA A 788 -27.61 -3.64 -13.10
C ALA A 788 -27.57 -2.38 -12.20
N VAL A 789 -28.65 -1.58 -12.21
CA VAL A 789 -28.78 -0.38 -11.38
C VAL A 789 -28.68 -0.72 -9.89
N THR A 790 -29.36 -1.77 -9.44
CA THR A 790 -29.36 -2.16 -8.02
C THR A 790 -27.96 -2.45 -7.52
N ILE A 791 -27.20 -3.25 -8.27
CA ILE A 791 -25.86 -3.70 -7.85
C ILE A 791 -24.82 -2.59 -8.01
N TYR A 792 -24.87 -1.84 -9.11
CA TYR A 792 -23.95 -0.74 -9.34
C TYR A 792 -24.16 0.40 -8.33
N THR A 793 -25.41 0.68 -7.95
CA THR A 793 -25.72 1.64 -6.87
C THR A 793 -25.14 1.18 -5.54
N ALA A 794 -25.28 -0.11 -5.20
CA ALA A 794 -24.72 -0.65 -3.96
C ALA A 794 -23.19 -0.56 -3.93
N MET A 795 -22.51 -0.84 -5.05
CA MET A 795 -21.06 -0.66 -5.19
C MET A 795 -20.67 0.82 -5.01
N TYR A 796 -21.34 1.73 -5.73
CA TYR A 796 -21.04 3.16 -5.68
C TYR A 796 -21.22 3.73 -4.28
N ASN A 797 -22.35 3.43 -3.62
CA ASN A 797 -22.62 3.87 -2.25
C ASN A 797 -21.54 3.39 -1.29
N LYS A 798 -21.10 2.13 -1.43
CA LYS A 798 -20.05 1.54 -0.59
C LYS A 798 -18.71 2.23 -0.77
N LEU A 799 -18.26 2.43 -2.01
CA LEU A 799 -17.00 3.12 -2.28
C LEU A 799 -17.06 4.58 -1.82
N PHE A 800 -18.18 5.26 -2.03
CA PHE A 800 -18.38 6.64 -1.57
C PHE A 800 -18.39 6.75 -0.03
N ALA A 801 -19.03 5.81 0.66
CA ALA A 801 -19.05 5.76 2.13
C ALA A 801 -17.66 5.45 2.72
N ILE A 802 -16.89 4.57 2.06
CA ILE A 802 -15.49 4.28 2.43
C ILE A 802 -14.61 5.50 2.20
N LEU A 803 -14.74 6.18 1.04
CA LEU A 803 -14.00 7.41 0.73
C LEU A 803 -14.20 8.45 1.82
N LEU A 804 -15.45 8.68 2.24
CA LEU A 804 -15.78 9.61 3.31
C LEU A 804 -15.27 9.14 4.68
N GLY A 805 -15.42 7.86 5.01
CA GLY A 805 -14.98 7.30 6.29
C GLY A 805 -13.47 7.33 6.47
N ASN A 806 -12.73 6.94 5.43
CA ASN A 806 -11.26 6.90 5.44
C ASN A 806 -10.67 8.32 5.53
N ASN A 807 -11.33 9.29 4.88
CA ASN A 807 -10.88 10.68 4.83
C ASN A 807 -11.66 11.61 5.77
N ALA A 808 -12.45 11.07 6.71
CA ALA A 808 -13.35 11.84 7.57
C ALA A 808 -12.63 12.97 8.34
N HIS A 809 -11.38 12.71 8.70
CA HIS A 809 -10.53 13.65 9.42
C HIS A 809 -10.02 14.83 8.57
N LEU A 810 -9.98 14.68 7.24
CA LEU A 810 -9.66 15.75 6.29
C LEU A 810 -10.91 16.53 5.88
N LEU A 811 -12.05 15.85 5.81
CA LEU A 811 -13.30 16.37 5.28
C LEU A 811 -14.15 17.10 6.33
N PHE A 812 -14.04 16.72 7.61
CA PHE A 812 -14.90 17.25 8.68
C PHE A 812 -14.11 17.85 9.84
N THR A 813 -14.67 18.90 10.45
CA THR A 813 -14.08 19.56 11.62
C THR A 813 -14.53 18.90 12.92
N ALA A 814 -13.60 18.78 13.88
CA ALA A 814 -13.93 18.20 15.18
C ALA A 814 -14.90 19.10 15.99
N PRO A 815 -15.78 18.51 16.81
CA PRO A 815 -16.73 19.27 17.61
C PRO A 815 -16.04 20.19 18.64
N HIS A 816 -16.48 21.45 18.71
CA HIS A 816 -15.98 22.43 19.68
C HIS A 816 -16.48 22.12 21.11
N PRO A 817 -15.79 22.50 22.20
CA PRO A 817 -16.21 22.22 23.59
C PRO A 817 -17.57 22.83 24.00
N THR A 818 -18.07 23.77 23.22
CA THR A 818 -19.39 24.41 23.40
C THR A 818 -20.49 23.71 22.62
N THR A 819 -20.17 22.67 21.84
CA THR A 819 -21.13 21.86 21.10
C THR A 819 -22.03 21.11 22.09
N LYS A 820 -23.35 21.21 21.89
CA LYS A 820 -24.32 20.59 22.79
C LYS A 820 -24.19 19.05 22.73
N PRO A 821 -24.20 18.35 23.87
CA PRO A 821 -24.19 16.90 23.88
C PRO A 821 -25.48 16.36 23.23
N LEU A 822 -25.31 15.32 22.41
CA LEU A 822 -26.41 14.61 21.78
C LEU A 822 -26.97 13.54 22.73
N PRO A 823 -28.29 13.35 22.79
CA PRO A 823 -28.88 12.25 23.56
C PRO A 823 -28.48 10.90 22.94
N ALA A 824 -28.10 9.95 23.79
CA ALA A 824 -27.67 8.60 23.41
C ALA A 824 -28.35 7.55 24.30
N LEU A 825 -28.77 6.43 23.72
CA LEU A 825 -29.27 5.25 24.43
C LEU A 825 -28.15 4.22 24.53
N ARG A 826 -27.86 3.73 25.73
CA ARG A 826 -26.87 2.68 25.95
C ARG A 826 -27.58 1.35 26.18
N HIS A 827 -27.17 0.32 25.45
CA HIS A 827 -27.66 -1.05 25.58
C HIS A 827 -26.61 -1.90 26.28
N GLU A 828 -27.03 -2.62 27.33
CA GLU A 828 -26.15 -3.47 28.13
C GLU A 828 -26.74 -4.89 28.24
N PRO A 829 -25.96 -5.94 27.95
CA PRO A 829 -26.44 -7.31 28.04
C PRO A 829 -26.50 -7.75 29.52
N GLN A 830 -27.70 -8.08 30.01
CA GLN A 830 -27.88 -8.66 31.35
C GLN A 830 -28.02 -10.19 31.28
N THR A 831 -27.12 -10.91 31.96
CA THR A 831 -27.24 -12.36 32.11
C THR A 831 -28.05 -12.70 33.37
N LEU A 832 -29.29 -13.17 33.21
CA LEU A 832 -30.14 -13.61 34.32
C LEU A 832 -29.97 -15.12 34.57
N MET A 833 -29.31 -15.49 35.67
CA MET A 833 -29.27 -16.89 36.14
C MET A 833 -30.62 -17.28 36.76
N ARG A 834 -31.40 -18.14 36.10
CA ARG A 834 -32.61 -18.76 36.68
C ARG A 834 -32.23 -20.01 37.48
N PHE A 835 -32.23 -19.91 38.81
CA PHE A 835 -32.14 -21.10 39.67
C PHE A 835 -33.48 -21.84 39.70
N LYS A 836 -33.52 -23.06 39.14
CA LYS A 836 -34.63 -24.01 39.33
C LYS A 836 -34.49 -24.60 40.74
N SER A 837 -35.45 -24.35 41.64
CA SER A 837 -35.38 -24.84 43.01
C SER A 837 -35.41 -26.37 43.06
N LEU A 838 -34.28 -26.98 43.45
CA LEU A 838 -34.20 -28.38 43.83
C LEU A 838 -34.68 -28.49 45.28
N LYS A 839 -35.89 -29.05 45.47
CA LYS A 839 -36.37 -29.51 46.78
C LYS A 839 -35.46 -30.64 47.27
N VAL A 840 -34.55 -30.32 48.19
CA VAL A 840 -33.80 -31.33 48.95
C VAL A 840 -34.77 -31.98 49.94
N ARG A 841 -35.03 -33.27 49.75
CA ARG A 841 -35.81 -34.09 50.67
C ARG A 841 -34.85 -34.69 51.69
N VAL A 842 -34.91 -34.20 52.92
CA VAL A 842 -34.20 -34.79 54.07
C VAL A 842 -34.82 -36.16 54.34
N ARG A 843 -33.99 -37.20 54.39
CA ARG A 843 -34.26 -38.46 55.10
C ARG A 843 -33.01 -38.93 55.78
#